data_AF-A0A1I6F4W6-F1
#
_entry.id   AF-A0A1I6F4W6-F1
#
_cell.length_a   1.000
_cell.length_b   1.000
_cell.length_c   1.000
_cell.angle_alpha   90.00
_cell.angle_beta   90.00
_cell.angle_gamma   90.00
#
_symmetry.space_group_name_H-M   'P 1'
#
loop_
_entity.id
_entity.type
_entity.pdbx_description
1 polymer ?
#
loop_
_entity_poly.entity_id
_entity_poly.type
_entity_poly.pdbx_seq_one_letter_code
_entity_poly.pdbx_strand_id
1 'polypeptide(L)'
;MTEHVVVEWGDHAGGGFALYTDSRRGTAPAPAFVRAAHDLQDDVVHQPPEDARDNDRFPVWGLQKVDVEDHGPHWCFTVQGRGGAFGRAGSCQFLFAPAAVDPAEVWAYGVALVGQDGRLGHEPRPVSLPEVEPSVLLGPLTALAERRRRVAVAGSPAEVAAVIGRLVTALPSAVVGEHIWMTFPLSTPVLDKRPSVTGQWPAEQSDNLSARRVARWLEPDRDELPESLPRRADEALGWLAQLAAAGRRTPAHRGSASMRALLDLIIAEELGITEADIAGLVHVHDPRLRNGTNPDMVVRWAAQQSGSAISELLRNPPQWLEELLFDGLMHAQLRAGHGQNPALFPPAHAVDGRWHTLLADLLRARYQGQEEIQRFVRDHVVAPGKPLGTPDLVQHWRSWLVNLGVAPNDPSIFPLPVKDIAAALIQNGRITDAHQQFLRAGDPVEAIRLVVGRMNEVTPTGANVLMAVPDNVESRIQVLKIVLAHNTFGESEPAAWLVKLITTAGSSRVKEAVVIAGTQHLEKTTSGPLPAAFLASVLEFWSELSEKEPVAHVVLRDAGVLLLPKPSTGSAPRPAPRHDDHWPVREEPARSLAFVPEAPQEDDPADEAQGSGWAMSAVMATTVVVVLFLVVSAVLGRLG
;
A
#
# COMPACT_ATOMS: atom_id res chain seq x y z
N MET A 1 -43.69 15.70 -31.98
CA MET A 1 -44.85 14.78 -32.05
C MET A 1 -45.81 15.31 -33.09
N THR A 2 -46.09 14.54 -34.14
CA THR A 2 -47.03 14.90 -35.23
C THR A 2 -47.79 13.70 -35.80
N GLU A 3 -47.38 12.47 -35.49
CA GLU A 3 -48.04 11.24 -35.92
C GLU A 3 -48.30 10.36 -34.70
N HIS A 4 -49.57 10.20 -34.37
CA HIS A 4 -50.08 9.31 -33.33
C HIS A 4 -51.35 8.64 -33.85
N VAL A 5 -51.50 7.34 -33.60
CA VAL A 5 -52.68 6.59 -34.03
C VAL A 5 -53.51 6.22 -32.81
N VAL A 6 -54.77 6.65 -32.78
CA VAL A 6 -55.73 6.26 -31.74
C VAL A 6 -56.68 5.21 -32.30
N VAL A 7 -56.73 4.05 -31.67
CA VAL A 7 -57.66 2.95 -31.97
C VAL A 7 -58.60 2.77 -30.79
N GLU A 8 -59.89 2.58 -31.03
CA GLU A 8 -60.92 2.43 -29.99
C GLU A 8 -61.73 1.16 -30.19
N TRP A 9 -61.87 0.37 -29.12
CA TRP A 9 -62.56 -0.93 -29.12
C TRP A 9 -63.62 -0.98 -28.02
N GLY A 10 -64.75 -1.64 -28.30
CA GLY A 10 -65.78 -1.90 -27.30
C GLY A 10 -66.89 -2.85 -27.77
N ASP A 11 -67.70 -3.34 -26.84
CA ASP A 11 -68.79 -4.29 -27.14
C ASP A 11 -70.12 -3.57 -27.46
N HIS A 12 -70.57 -3.70 -28.70
CA HIS A 12 -71.85 -3.17 -29.16
C HIS A 12 -73.05 -4.11 -28.92
N ALA A 13 -72.86 -5.41 -28.66
CA ALA A 13 -73.92 -6.42 -28.75
C ALA A 13 -74.05 -7.42 -27.58
N GLY A 14 -73.13 -7.45 -26.61
CA GLY A 14 -73.14 -8.44 -25.52
C GLY A 14 -72.44 -9.74 -25.88
N GLY A 15 -71.52 -9.73 -26.86
CA GLY A 15 -70.96 -10.97 -27.42
C GLY A 15 -69.73 -10.84 -28.33
N GLY A 16 -69.12 -9.67 -28.45
CA GLY A 16 -67.90 -9.51 -29.24
C GLY A 16 -67.39 -8.07 -29.31
N PHE A 17 -66.08 -7.91 -29.46
CA PHE A 17 -65.42 -6.62 -29.55
C PHE A 17 -65.55 -6.01 -30.96
N ALA A 18 -65.80 -4.71 -31.05
CA ALA A 18 -65.89 -3.99 -32.31
C ALA A 18 -65.01 -2.72 -32.31
N LEU A 19 -64.38 -2.45 -33.46
CA LEU A 19 -63.64 -1.22 -33.72
C LEU A 19 -64.60 -0.03 -33.86
N TYR A 20 -64.46 0.98 -33.01
CA TYR A 20 -65.24 2.21 -33.06
C TYR A 20 -64.50 3.34 -33.80
N THR A 21 -64.70 3.40 -35.12
CA THR A 21 -64.30 4.58 -35.92
C THR A 21 -65.38 5.65 -35.88
N ASP A 22 -65.23 6.64 -35.01
CA ASP A 22 -66.01 7.89 -35.09
C ASP A 22 -65.74 8.59 -36.43
N SER A 23 -66.78 8.76 -37.25
CA SER A 23 -66.71 9.34 -38.59
C SER A 23 -66.27 10.81 -38.63
N ARG A 24 -66.10 11.46 -37.47
CA ARG A 24 -65.55 12.81 -37.33
C ARG A 24 -64.02 12.84 -37.14
N ARG A 25 -63.37 11.70 -36.85
CA ARG A 25 -61.94 11.63 -36.46
C ARG A 25 -60.94 11.54 -37.64
N GLY A 26 -61.39 11.80 -38.87
CA GLY A 26 -60.52 11.81 -40.05
C GLY A 26 -60.26 10.41 -40.63
N THR A 27 -59.06 10.21 -41.18
CA THR A 27 -58.66 8.95 -41.83
C THR A 27 -58.70 7.77 -40.85
N ALA A 28 -59.32 6.66 -41.25
CA ALA A 28 -59.33 5.44 -40.43
C ALA A 28 -57.89 4.93 -40.15
N PRO A 29 -57.62 4.38 -38.95
CA PRO A 29 -56.30 3.85 -38.61
C PRO A 29 -55.92 2.70 -39.55
N ALA A 30 -54.63 2.59 -39.90
CA ALA A 30 -54.17 1.56 -40.83
C ALA A 30 -54.38 0.15 -40.24
N PRO A 31 -54.67 -0.88 -41.07
CA PRO A 31 -55.05 -2.20 -40.58
C PRO A 31 -54.05 -2.87 -39.62
N ALA A 32 -52.76 -2.57 -39.73
CA ALA A 32 -51.73 -3.06 -38.82
C ALA A 32 -51.91 -2.56 -37.37
N PHE A 33 -52.28 -1.29 -37.16
CA PHE A 33 -52.59 -0.76 -35.82
C PHE A 33 -53.89 -1.32 -35.26
N VAL A 34 -54.85 -1.65 -36.13
CA VAL A 34 -56.10 -2.33 -35.73
C VAL A 34 -55.81 -3.77 -35.30
N ARG A 35 -54.93 -4.49 -36.03
CA ARG A 35 -54.44 -5.83 -35.63
C ARG A 35 -53.70 -5.77 -34.29
N ALA A 36 -52.67 -4.93 -34.18
CA ALA A 36 -51.93 -4.78 -32.92
C ALA A 36 -52.82 -4.41 -31.72
N ALA A 37 -53.87 -3.61 -31.89
CA ALA A 37 -54.85 -3.34 -30.83
C ALA A 37 -55.73 -4.55 -30.47
N HIS A 38 -56.10 -5.39 -31.46
CA HIS A 38 -56.82 -6.65 -31.23
C HIS A 38 -55.94 -7.69 -30.52
N ASP A 39 -54.70 -7.88 -31.00
CA ASP A 39 -53.74 -8.82 -30.39
C ASP A 39 -53.44 -8.42 -28.94
N LEU A 40 -53.28 -7.11 -28.68
CA LEU A 40 -53.16 -6.58 -27.33
C LEU A 40 -54.38 -6.81 -26.44
N GLN A 41 -55.59 -6.74 -26.99
CA GLN A 41 -56.83 -6.95 -26.23
C GLN A 41 -56.99 -8.40 -25.78
N ASP A 42 -56.62 -9.35 -26.64
CA ASP A 42 -56.78 -10.78 -26.37
C ASP A 42 -55.68 -11.34 -25.43
N ASP A 43 -54.43 -10.91 -25.61
CA ASP A 43 -53.26 -11.39 -24.85
C ASP A 43 -52.98 -10.59 -23.55
N VAL A 44 -53.38 -9.30 -23.49
CA VAL A 44 -52.88 -8.36 -22.46
C VAL A 44 -53.97 -7.55 -21.75
N VAL A 45 -54.81 -6.86 -22.52
CA VAL A 45 -55.77 -5.86 -22.05
C VAL A 45 -57.13 -6.52 -21.80
N HIS A 46 -57.10 -7.55 -20.95
CA HIS A 46 -58.26 -8.37 -20.63
C HIS A 46 -59.41 -7.54 -20.04
N GLN A 47 -60.65 -8.03 -20.16
CA GLN A 47 -61.79 -7.34 -19.54
C GLN A 47 -61.74 -7.39 -17.99
N PRO A 48 -62.15 -6.32 -17.28
CA PRO A 48 -62.25 -6.35 -15.82
C PRO A 48 -63.32 -7.37 -15.36
N PRO A 49 -63.06 -8.18 -14.32
CA PRO A 49 -64.02 -9.17 -13.83
C PRO A 49 -65.33 -8.53 -13.34
N GLU A 50 -66.47 -9.22 -13.42
CA GLU A 50 -67.80 -8.66 -13.15
C GLU A 50 -68.00 -8.04 -11.75
N ASP A 51 -67.15 -8.43 -10.79
CA ASP A 51 -67.18 -7.89 -9.43
C ASP A 51 -66.49 -6.52 -9.29
N ALA A 52 -65.67 -6.11 -10.26
CA ALA A 52 -65.02 -4.79 -10.30
C ALA A 52 -66.02 -3.71 -10.78
N ARG A 53 -67.02 -3.41 -9.94
CA ARG A 53 -68.20 -2.61 -10.30
C ARG A 53 -68.03 -1.10 -10.14
N ASP A 54 -67.00 -0.65 -9.43
CA ASP A 54 -66.71 0.78 -9.18
C ASP A 54 -65.60 1.36 -10.09
N ASN A 55 -65.24 0.69 -11.18
CA ASN A 55 -64.24 1.20 -12.14
C ASN A 55 -64.71 2.49 -12.87
N ASP A 56 -65.99 2.85 -12.74
CA ASP A 56 -66.61 4.12 -13.12
C ASP A 56 -65.92 5.38 -12.56
N ARG A 57 -65.00 5.23 -11.60
CA ARG A 57 -64.22 6.33 -10.99
C ARG A 57 -62.72 6.31 -11.31
N PHE A 58 -62.19 5.19 -11.80
CA PHE A 58 -60.76 4.95 -11.90
C PHE A 58 -60.42 4.25 -13.22
N PRO A 59 -60.11 4.99 -14.31
CA PRO A 59 -59.60 4.38 -15.53
C PRO A 59 -58.25 3.71 -15.26
N VAL A 60 -58.07 2.54 -15.86
CA VAL A 60 -56.76 1.88 -15.95
C VAL A 60 -55.95 2.60 -17.02
N TRP A 61 -54.75 3.02 -16.67
CA TRP A 61 -53.77 3.51 -17.64
C TRP A 61 -52.64 2.51 -17.74
N GLY A 62 -52.21 2.21 -18.96
CA GLY A 62 -51.11 1.30 -19.21
C GLY A 62 -50.13 1.82 -20.26
N LEU A 63 -48.92 1.29 -20.23
CA LEU A 63 -47.88 1.52 -21.25
C LEU A 63 -47.09 0.24 -21.47
N GLN A 64 -46.87 -0.12 -22.73
CA GLN A 64 -46.01 -1.22 -23.12
C GLN A 64 -45.37 -0.94 -24.48
N LYS A 65 -44.31 -1.68 -24.80
CA LYS A 65 -43.73 -1.71 -26.14
C LYS A 65 -44.36 -2.86 -26.95
N VAL A 66 -44.69 -2.60 -28.20
CA VAL A 66 -45.24 -3.58 -29.16
C VAL A 66 -44.58 -3.40 -30.51
N ASP A 67 -44.54 -4.46 -31.32
CA ASP A 67 -44.18 -4.37 -32.73
C ASP A 67 -45.46 -4.32 -33.58
N VAL A 68 -45.60 -3.28 -34.40
CA VAL A 68 -46.72 -3.12 -35.34
C VAL A 68 -46.26 -3.58 -36.71
N GLU A 69 -47.01 -4.48 -37.34
CA GLU A 69 -46.72 -4.99 -38.69
C GLU A 69 -46.50 -3.85 -39.69
N ASP A 70 -45.51 -4.00 -40.58
CA ASP A 70 -45.01 -2.99 -41.54
C ASP A 70 -44.52 -1.63 -40.96
N HIS A 71 -44.75 -1.36 -39.68
CA HIS A 71 -44.41 -0.10 -39.01
C HIS A 71 -43.30 -0.24 -37.94
N GLY A 72 -43.02 -1.46 -37.46
CA GLY A 72 -41.98 -1.74 -36.47
C GLY A 72 -42.34 -1.36 -35.03
N PRO A 73 -41.34 -1.20 -34.14
CA PRO A 73 -41.58 -1.03 -32.71
C PRO A 73 -42.26 0.31 -32.38
N HIS A 74 -43.32 0.23 -31.59
CA HIS A 74 -44.12 1.33 -31.08
C HIS A 74 -44.30 1.24 -29.55
N TRP A 75 -44.46 2.39 -28.92
CA TRP A 75 -45.08 2.48 -27.60
C TRP A 75 -46.60 2.48 -27.78
N CYS A 76 -47.29 1.66 -27.00
CA CYS A 76 -48.75 1.69 -26.90
C CYS A 76 -49.12 2.13 -25.48
N PHE A 77 -49.74 3.31 -25.36
CA PHE A 77 -50.40 3.76 -24.13
C PHE A 77 -51.87 3.35 -24.20
N THR A 78 -52.37 2.70 -23.16
CA THR A 78 -53.74 2.15 -23.12
C THR A 78 -54.58 2.83 -22.04
N VAL A 79 -55.86 3.04 -22.33
CA VAL A 79 -56.85 3.54 -21.39
C VAL A 79 -58.07 2.64 -21.42
N GLN A 80 -58.50 2.14 -20.27
CA GLN A 80 -59.59 1.18 -20.15
C GLN A 80 -60.45 1.50 -18.92
N GLY A 81 -61.75 1.23 -18.99
CA GLY A 81 -62.65 1.54 -17.88
C GLY A 81 -63.98 0.78 -17.90
N ARG A 82 -64.83 1.16 -16.95
CA ARG A 82 -66.29 0.97 -16.97
C ARG A 82 -66.90 2.36 -16.75
N GLY A 83 -68.18 2.54 -17.12
CA GLY A 83 -68.89 3.79 -16.89
C GLY A 83 -68.45 4.98 -17.74
N GLY A 84 -68.95 6.17 -17.39
CA GLY A 84 -68.62 7.41 -18.10
C GLY A 84 -68.99 7.40 -19.59
N ALA A 85 -68.22 8.14 -20.40
CA ALA A 85 -68.49 8.28 -21.84
C ALA A 85 -68.12 7.02 -22.67
N PHE A 86 -67.62 5.96 -22.03
CA PHE A 86 -67.50 4.63 -22.62
C PHE A 86 -68.83 3.85 -22.62
N GLY A 87 -69.74 4.17 -21.68
CA GLY A 87 -71.11 3.66 -21.62
C GLY A 87 -71.30 2.18 -21.26
N ARG A 88 -70.26 1.34 -21.31
CA ARG A 88 -70.31 -0.11 -21.04
C ARG A 88 -69.03 -0.62 -20.40
N ALA A 89 -69.01 -1.91 -20.04
CA ALA A 89 -67.81 -2.63 -19.63
C ALA A 89 -66.97 -3.06 -20.85
N GLY A 90 -65.65 -3.18 -20.65
CA GLY A 90 -64.76 -3.88 -21.59
C GLY A 90 -64.27 -3.05 -22.78
N SER A 91 -64.54 -1.75 -22.81
CA SER A 91 -64.00 -0.82 -23.83
C SER A 91 -62.58 -0.35 -23.50
N CYS A 92 -61.72 -0.27 -24.52
CA CYS A 92 -60.36 0.26 -24.41
C CYS A 92 -60.02 1.20 -25.57
N GLN A 93 -59.18 2.20 -25.29
CA GLN A 93 -58.55 3.05 -26.28
C GLN A 93 -57.02 2.87 -26.24
N PHE A 94 -56.41 2.76 -27.42
CA PHE A 94 -54.99 2.50 -27.63
C PHE A 94 -54.37 3.69 -28.37
N LEU A 95 -53.34 4.29 -27.80
CA LEU A 95 -52.55 5.39 -28.37
C LEU A 95 -51.17 4.85 -28.77
N PHE A 96 -50.92 4.77 -30.07
CA PHE A 96 -49.64 4.33 -30.60
C PHE A 96 -48.72 5.51 -30.95
N ALA A 97 -47.45 5.39 -30.57
CA ALA A 97 -46.37 6.32 -30.91
C ALA A 97 -45.10 5.53 -31.30
N PRO A 98 -44.31 5.95 -32.31
CA PRO A 98 -43.09 5.22 -32.69
C PRO A 98 -42.10 5.06 -31.53
N ALA A 99 -41.42 3.91 -31.40
CA ALA A 99 -40.53 3.65 -30.26
C ALA A 99 -39.26 4.52 -30.21
N ALA A 100 -39.00 5.34 -31.23
CA ALA A 100 -37.99 6.40 -31.20
C ALA A 100 -38.36 7.56 -30.25
N VAL A 101 -39.65 7.72 -29.95
CA VAL A 101 -40.16 8.66 -28.95
C VAL A 101 -39.76 8.20 -27.54
N ASP A 102 -39.54 9.13 -26.63
CA ASP A 102 -39.27 8.80 -25.23
C ASP A 102 -40.53 8.21 -24.57
N PRO A 103 -40.51 7.01 -23.95
CA PRO A 103 -41.69 6.49 -23.25
C PRO A 103 -42.20 7.43 -22.14
N ALA A 104 -41.33 8.28 -21.58
CA ALA A 104 -41.73 9.33 -20.63
C ALA A 104 -42.63 10.39 -21.28
N GLU A 105 -42.32 10.80 -22.51
CA GLU A 105 -43.17 11.70 -23.31
C GLU A 105 -44.49 11.00 -23.66
N VAL A 106 -44.46 9.71 -24.03
CA VAL A 106 -45.68 8.94 -24.35
C VAL A 106 -46.59 8.78 -23.12
N TRP A 107 -46.03 8.49 -21.94
CA TRP A 107 -46.80 8.44 -20.68
C TRP A 107 -47.42 9.80 -20.35
N ALA A 108 -46.61 10.86 -20.33
CA ALA A 108 -47.08 12.20 -19.99
C ALA A 108 -48.14 12.72 -20.98
N TYR A 109 -47.94 12.50 -22.28
CA TYR A 109 -48.89 12.89 -23.32
C TYR A 109 -50.16 12.06 -23.30
N GLY A 110 -50.04 10.73 -23.14
CA GLY A 110 -51.18 9.82 -23.01
C GLY A 110 -52.07 10.17 -21.83
N VAL A 111 -51.48 10.38 -20.65
CA VAL A 111 -52.20 10.82 -19.44
C VAL A 111 -52.79 12.23 -19.63
N ALA A 112 -52.10 13.15 -20.32
CA ALA A 112 -52.63 14.48 -20.65
C ALA A 112 -53.82 14.46 -21.62
N LEU A 113 -53.96 13.42 -22.45
CA LEU A 113 -55.13 13.24 -23.30
C LEU A 113 -56.34 12.65 -22.55
N VAL A 114 -56.19 12.11 -21.34
CA VAL A 114 -57.32 11.54 -20.58
C VAL A 114 -58.26 12.64 -20.09
N GLY A 115 -59.49 12.62 -20.61
CA GLY A 115 -60.57 13.52 -20.20
C GLY A 115 -61.17 13.17 -18.84
N GLN A 116 -62.00 14.08 -18.31
CA GLN A 116 -62.79 13.87 -17.09
C GLN A 116 -63.83 12.74 -17.22
N ASP A 117 -64.11 12.32 -18.46
CA ASP A 117 -64.95 11.19 -18.84
C ASP A 117 -64.17 9.87 -18.99
N GLY A 118 -62.86 9.89 -18.70
CA GLY A 118 -61.94 8.76 -18.75
C GLY A 118 -61.40 8.43 -20.14
N ARG A 119 -61.79 9.15 -21.20
CA ARG A 119 -61.42 8.85 -22.60
C ARG A 119 -60.21 9.63 -23.06
N LEU A 120 -59.45 9.09 -24.01
CA LEU A 120 -58.50 9.84 -24.82
C LEU A 120 -59.24 10.88 -25.67
N GLY A 121 -58.99 12.15 -25.38
CA GLY A 121 -59.47 13.31 -26.14
C GLY A 121 -58.56 13.67 -27.32
N HIS A 122 -58.76 14.88 -27.86
CA HIS A 122 -58.05 15.38 -29.04
C HIS A 122 -56.91 16.36 -28.73
N GLU A 123 -56.94 17.01 -27.55
CA GLU A 123 -55.96 18.02 -27.13
C GLU A 123 -55.47 17.70 -25.72
N PRO A 124 -54.15 17.75 -25.45
CA PRO A 124 -53.60 17.46 -24.13
C PRO A 124 -53.96 18.58 -23.14
N ARG A 125 -54.32 18.18 -21.91
CA ARG A 125 -54.76 19.06 -20.83
C ARG A 125 -53.72 19.10 -19.71
N PRO A 126 -53.64 20.18 -18.92
CA PRO A 126 -52.83 20.20 -17.70
C PRO A 126 -53.31 19.13 -16.71
N VAL A 127 -52.45 18.18 -16.37
CA VAL A 127 -52.78 17.09 -15.42
C VAL A 127 -52.25 17.43 -14.05
N SER A 128 -53.11 17.36 -13.04
CA SER A 128 -52.73 17.45 -11.63
C SER A 128 -52.57 16.05 -11.04
N LEU A 129 -51.46 15.37 -11.36
CA LEU A 129 -51.05 14.18 -10.61
C LEU A 129 -50.43 14.60 -9.25
N PRO A 130 -50.52 13.76 -8.20
CA PRO A 130 -49.85 14.04 -6.93
C PRO A 130 -48.33 14.12 -7.08
N GLU A 131 -47.69 14.88 -6.20
CA GLU A 131 -46.24 14.85 -6.06
C GLU A 131 -45.80 13.50 -5.45
N VAL A 132 -44.59 13.06 -5.77
CA VAL A 132 -44.09 11.72 -5.42
C VAL A 132 -42.79 11.84 -4.66
N GLU A 133 -42.84 11.47 -3.38
CA GLU A 133 -41.66 11.45 -2.51
C GLU A 133 -40.64 10.39 -2.97
N PRO A 134 -39.32 10.67 -2.90
CA PRO A 134 -38.27 9.71 -3.29
C PRO A 134 -38.40 8.36 -2.57
N SER A 135 -38.85 8.35 -1.32
CA SER A 135 -39.03 7.14 -0.50
C SER A 135 -40.03 6.14 -1.11
N VAL A 136 -41.05 6.62 -1.82
CA VAL A 136 -42.07 5.78 -2.49
C VAL A 136 -41.47 5.06 -3.71
N LEU A 137 -40.45 5.65 -4.33
CA LEU A 137 -39.81 5.11 -5.54
C LEU A 137 -38.78 4.02 -5.23
N LEU A 138 -38.26 3.95 -4.01
CA LEU A 138 -37.21 2.99 -3.62
C LEU A 138 -37.66 1.53 -3.84
N GLY A 139 -38.82 1.13 -3.31
CA GLY A 139 -39.32 -0.25 -3.44
C GLY A 139 -39.45 -0.72 -4.89
N PRO A 140 -40.13 0.03 -5.77
CA PRO A 140 -40.17 -0.26 -7.20
C PRO A 140 -38.80 -0.27 -7.90
N LEU A 141 -37.91 0.68 -7.59
CA LEU A 141 -36.57 0.72 -8.18
C LEU A 141 -35.69 -0.45 -7.76
N THR A 142 -35.72 -0.86 -6.48
CA THR A 142 -35.03 -2.07 -5.99
C THR A 142 -35.56 -3.32 -6.69
N ALA A 143 -36.89 -3.49 -6.76
CA ALA A 143 -37.49 -4.66 -7.42
C ALA A 143 -37.17 -4.73 -8.93
N LEU A 144 -37.07 -3.59 -9.62
CA LEU A 144 -36.59 -3.50 -11.01
C LEU A 144 -35.10 -3.82 -11.15
N ALA A 145 -34.27 -3.40 -10.20
CA ALA A 145 -32.84 -3.69 -10.19
C ALA A 145 -32.53 -5.17 -9.91
N GLU A 146 -33.32 -5.81 -9.04
CA GLU A 146 -33.32 -7.25 -8.80
C GLU A 146 -33.96 -8.06 -9.94
N ARG A 147 -34.54 -7.38 -10.95
CA ARG A 147 -35.25 -7.92 -12.12
C ARG A 147 -36.46 -8.83 -11.80
N ARG A 148 -37.17 -8.54 -10.70
CA ARG A 148 -38.41 -9.25 -10.33
C ARG A 148 -39.46 -9.11 -11.43
N ARG A 149 -40.11 -10.21 -11.84
CA ARG A 149 -41.17 -10.17 -12.86
C ARG A 149 -42.40 -9.37 -12.45
N ARG A 150 -42.67 -9.26 -11.15
CA ARG A 150 -43.81 -8.51 -10.60
C ARG A 150 -43.31 -7.43 -9.66
N VAL A 151 -43.52 -6.17 -10.05
CA VAL A 151 -43.15 -4.99 -9.26
C VAL A 151 -44.44 -4.30 -8.80
N ALA A 152 -44.72 -4.43 -7.51
CA ALA A 152 -45.89 -3.82 -6.88
C ALA A 152 -45.63 -2.35 -6.53
N VAL A 153 -46.58 -1.48 -6.88
CA VAL A 153 -46.61 -0.07 -6.46
C VAL A 153 -47.75 0.13 -5.45
N ALA A 154 -47.47 0.83 -4.35
CA ALA A 154 -48.48 1.18 -3.35
C ALA A 154 -49.11 2.54 -3.66
N GLY A 155 -50.40 2.71 -3.35
CA GLY A 155 -51.16 3.95 -3.54
C GLY A 155 -52.47 3.73 -4.29
N SER A 156 -53.27 4.78 -4.39
CA SER A 156 -54.43 4.88 -5.28
C SER A 156 -53.99 4.91 -6.76
N PRO A 157 -54.89 4.64 -7.73
CA PRO A 157 -54.53 4.64 -9.16
C PRO A 157 -53.87 5.93 -9.66
N ALA A 158 -54.19 7.09 -9.08
CA ALA A 158 -53.58 8.38 -9.42
C ALA A 158 -52.15 8.53 -8.84
N GLU A 159 -51.90 8.04 -7.63
CA GLU A 159 -50.56 7.99 -7.02
C GLU A 159 -49.67 6.98 -7.74
N VAL A 160 -50.20 5.80 -8.09
CA VAL A 160 -49.51 4.80 -8.92
C VAL A 160 -49.18 5.39 -10.29
N ALA A 161 -50.09 6.13 -10.93
CA ALA A 161 -49.81 6.78 -12.20
C ALA A 161 -48.70 7.85 -12.11
N ALA A 162 -48.65 8.59 -11.00
CA ALA A 162 -47.59 9.54 -10.73
C ALA A 162 -46.24 8.83 -10.54
N VAL A 163 -46.22 7.75 -9.75
CA VAL A 163 -45.03 6.90 -9.54
C VAL A 163 -44.53 6.31 -10.85
N ILE A 164 -45.39 5.68 -11.65
CA ILE A 164 -45.03 5.14 -12.98
C ILE A 164 -44.46 6.26 -13.86
N GLY A 165 -45.07 7.45 -13.87
CA GLY A 165 -44.54 8.61 -14.59
C GLY A 165 -43.12 9.00 -14.16
N ARG A 166 -42.82 9.01 -12.85
CA ARG A 166 -41.46 9.30 -12.35
C ARG A 166 -40.47 8.18 -12.70
N LEU A 167 -40.86 6.91 -12.55
CA LEU A 167 -40.03 5.75 -12.89
C LEU A 167 -39.67 5.74 -14.38
N VAL A 168 -40.66 5.84 -15.26
CA VAL A 168 -40.48 5.87 -16.73
C VAL A 168 -39.68 7.09 -17.19
N THR A 169 -39.75 8.21 -16.47
CA THR A 169 -38.90 9.39 -16.71
C THR A 169 -37.42 9.14 -16.40
N ALA A 170 -37.11 8.44 -15.31
CA ALA A 170 -35.72 8.26 -14.86
C ALA A 170 -35.02 7.04 -15.47
N LEU A 171 -35.74 5.92 -15.65
CA LEU A 171 -35.21 4.65 -16.12
C LEU A 171 -34.78 4.68 -17.60
N PRO A 172 -33.89 3.80 -18.08
CA PRO A 172 -33.51 3.73 -19.49
C PRO A 172 -34.65 3.14 -20.34
N SER A 173 -34.81 3.60 -21.58
CA SER A 173 -35.93 3.17 -22.43
C SER A 173 -35.90 1.67 -22.80
N ALA A 174 -34.74 1.01 -22.66
CA ALA A 174 -34.63 -0.45 -22.75
C ALA A 174 -35.35 -1.14 -21.58
N VAL A 175 -35.06 -0.73 -20.34
CA VAL A 175 -35.69 -1.28 -19.11
C VAL A 175 -37.20 -1.04 -19.11
N VAL A 176 -37.63 0.15 -19.57
CA VAL A 176 -39.06 0.44 -19.75
C VAL A 176 -39.71 -0.50 -20.77
N GLY A 177 -39.01 -0.84 -21.85
CA GLY A 177 -39.47 -1.75 -22.89
C GLY A 177 -39.50 -3.23 -22.52
N GLU A 178 -38.83 -3.65 -21.44
CA GLU A 178 -38.92 -5.01 -20.88
C GLU A 178 -40.21 -5.26 -20.09
N HIS A 179 -40.96 -4.21 -19.74
CA HIS A 179 -42.07 -4.27 -18.77
C HIS A 179 -43.39 -3.72 -19.32
N ILE A 180 -44.49 -4.30 -18.83
CA ILE A 180 -45.84 -3.73 -18.93
C ILE A 180 -46.08 -2.85 -17.71
N TRP A 181 -46.46 -1.60 -17.91
CA TRP A 181 -46.74 -0.63 -16.84
C TRP A 181 -48.26 -0.46 -16.76
N MET A 182 -48.88 -0.58 -15.58
CA MET A 182 -50.34 -0.45 -15.40
C MET A 182 -50.73 0.16 -14.05
N THR A 183 -51.74 1.03 -13.99
CA THR A 183 -52.17 1.62 -12.71
C THR A 183 -52.79 0.61 -11.72
N PHE A 184 -53.39 -0.47 -12.19
CA PHE A 184 -53.73 -1.67 -11.41
C PHE A 184 -53.95 -2.89 -12.34
N PRO A 185 -53.73 -4.13 -11.88
CA PRO A 185 -53.84 -5.33 -12.72
C PRO A 185 -55.29 -5.75 -12.93
N LEU A 186 -55.62 -6.25 -14.13
CA LEU A 186 -56.98 -6.64 -14.51
C LEU A 186 -57.24 -8.15 -14.58
N SER A 187 -56.19 -8.97 -14.66
CA SER A 187 -56.30 -10.43 -14.78
C SER A 187 -55.33 -11.16 -13.85
N THR A 188 -55.46 -12.49 -13.81
CA THR A 188 -54.43 -13.42 -13.31
C THR A 188 -53.17 -13.38 -14.20
N PRO A 189 -51.97 -13.10 -13.66
CA PRO A 189 -50.70 -13.22 -14.39
C PRO A 189 -50.26 -14.67 -14.70
N VAL A 190 -51.19 -15.62 -14.57
CA VAL A 190 -51.05 -17.02 -15.03
C VAL A 190 -51.17 -17.12 -16.56
N LEU A 191 -51.83 -16.13 -17.19
CA LEU A 191 -51.95 -16.01 -18.65
C LEU A 191 -50.74 -15.26 -19.22
N ASP A 192 -50.53 -14.00 -18.82
CA ASP A 192 -49.41 -13.17 -19.31
C ASP A 192 -48.12 -13.38 -18.50
N LYS A 193 -47.10 -13.90 -19.18
CA LYS A 193 -45.79 -14.24 -18.61
C LYS A 193 -44.77 -13.09 -18.62
N ARG A 194 -45.08 -11.95 -19.24
CA ARG A 194 -44.14 -10.83 -19.39
C ARG A 194 -44.00 -10.04 -18.08
N PRO A 195 -42.84 -9.42 -17.80
CA PRO A 195 -42.64 -8.59 -16.60
C PRO A 195 -43.63 -7.43 -16.51
N SER A 196 -44.04 -7.06 -15.30
CA SER A 196 -45.04 -6.02 -15.08
C SER A 196 -44.79 -5.16 -13.84
N VAL A 197 -44.89 -3.85 -14.00
CA VAL A 197 -44.93 -2.85 -12.93
C VAL A 197 -46.36 -2.38 -12.75
N THR A 198 -46.96 -2.63 -11.59
CA THR A 198 -48.39 -2.33 -11.40
C THR A 198 -48.79 -1.97 -9.97
N GLY A 199 -49.83 -1.14 -9.85
CA GLY A 199 -50.45 -0.80 -8.58
C GLY A 199 -51.25 -1.93 -7.95
N GLN A 200 -51.75 -1.69 -6.74
CA GLN A 200 -52.76 -2.53 -6.12
C GLN A 200 -54.17 -2.15 -6.61
N TRP A 201 -55.17 -3.00 -6.35
CA TRP A 201 -56.57 -2.59 -6.55
C TRP A 201 -56.95 -1.46 -5.56
N PRO A 202 -57.88 -0.56 -5.94
CA PRO A 202 -58.38 0.49 -5.05
C PRO A 202 -58.87 -0.08 -3.71
N ALA A 203 -58.65 0.65 -2.61
CA ALA A 203 -58.98 0.20 -1.26
C ALA A 203 -60.48 -0.12 -1.12
N GLU A 204 -61.33 0.63 -1.81
CA GLU A 204 -62.77 0.47 -1.92
C GLU A 204 -63.19 -0.90 -2.50
N GLN A 205 -62.33 -1.52 -3.30
CA GLN A 205 -62.56 -2.83 -3.91
C GLN A 205 -61.79 -3.97 -3.21
N SER A 206 -60.92 -3.65 -2.23
CA SER A 206 -59.92 -4.56 -1.65
C SER A 206 -60.48 -5.72 -0.81
N ASP A 207 -61.68 -5.57 -0.25
CA ASP A 207 -62.34 -6.62 0.55
C ASP A 207 -62.88 -7.79 -0.29
N ASN A 208 -62.95 -7.64 -1.61
CA ASN A 208 -63.41 -8.67 -2.52
C ASN A 208 -62.44 -9.88 -2.54
N LEU A 209 -62.99 -11.11 -2.56
CA LEU A 209 -62.22 -12.35 -2.77
C LEU A 209 -61.40 -12.35 -4.07
N SER A 210 -61.81 -11.56 -5.07
CA SER A 210 -61.06 -11.34 -6.31
C SER A 210 -59.84 -10.42 -6.04
N ALA A 211 -60.02 -9.27 -5.37
CA ALA A 211 -58.93 -8.36 -4.99
C ALA A 211 -57.91 -9.00 -4.03
N ARG A 212 -58.37 -9.80 -3.06
CA ARG A 212 -57.49 -10.57 -2.15
C ARG A 212 -56.74 -11.71 -2.84
N ARG A 213 -57.21 -12.18 -4.00
CA ARG A 213 -56.44 -13.07 -4.89
C ARG A 213 -55.43 -12.27 -5.71
N VAL A 214 -55.81 -11.11 -6.24
CA VAL A 214 -54.92 -10.17 -6.96
C VAL A 214 -53.71 -9.78 -6.12
N ALA A 215 -53.91 -9.40 -4.86
CA ALA A 215 -52.82 -9.01 -3.95
C ALA A 215 -51.75 -10.12 -3.81
N ARG A 216 -52.15 -11.39 -3.81
CA ARG A 216 -51.25 -12.56 -3.76
C ARG A 216 -50.48 -12.82 -5.05
N TRP A 217 -50.83 -12.17 -6.16
CA TRP A 217 -50.05 -12.21 -7.42
C TRP A 217 -49.05 -11.05 -7.52
N LEU A 218 -49.10 -10.11 -6.57
CA LEU A 218 -48.15 -9.02 -6.37
C LEU A 218 -47.13 -9.34 -5.26
N GLU A 219 -47.33 -10.44 -4.52
CA GLU A 219 -46.28 -11.08 -3.72
C GLU A 219 -45.18 -11.62 -4.67
N PRO A 220 -43.88 -11.51 -4.34
CA PRO A 220 -42.81 -12.12 -5.13
C PRO A 220 -42.98 -13.63 -5.25
N ASP A 221 -42.62 -14.20 -6.40
CA ASP A 221 -42.62 -15.65 -6.57
C ASP A 221 -41.55 -16.27 -5.67
N ARG A 222 -41.87 -17.41 -5.03
CA ARG A 222 -41.01 -18.01 -3.99
C ARG A 222 -39.74 -18.64 -4.57
N ASP A 223 -39.80 -18.99 -5.85
CA ASP A 223 -38.69 -19.57 -6.60
C ASP A 223 -37.93 -18.50 -7.44
N GLU A 224 -38.36 -17.23 -7.41
CA GLU A 224 -37.68 -16.10 -8.07
C GLU A 224 -36.54 -15.57 -7.19
N LEU A 225 -35.32 -16.05 -7.45
CA LEU A 225 -34.10 -15.52 -6.83
C LEU A 225 -33.76 -14.15 -7.44
N PRO A 226 -33.63 -13.07 -6.64
CA PRO A 226 -33.31 -11.73 -7.14
C PRO A 226 -31.89 -11.64 -7.71
N GLU A 227 -31.68 -10.81 -8.74
CA GLU A 227 -30.33 -10.59 -9.29
C GLU A 227 -29.41 -9.92 -8.26
N SER A 228 -28.15 -10.40 -8.16
CA SER A 228 -27.14 -9.84 -7.26
C SER A 228 -26.76 -8.41 -7.65
N LEU A 229 -27.30 -7.45 -6.91
CA LEU A 229 -27.05 -6.02 -7.07
C LEU A 229 -25.56 -5.64 -6.92
N PRO A 230 -25.09 -4.57 -7.59
CA PRO A 230 -23.72 -4.08 -7.39
C PRO A 230 -23.50 -3.52 -5.97
N ARG A 231 -22.24 -3.47 -5.55
CA ARG A 231 -21.85 -2.85 -4.28
C ARG A 231 -22.26 -1.38 -4.28
N ARG A 232 -22.90 -0.89 -3.21
CA ARG A 232 -23.49 0.47 -3.10
C ARG A 232 -24.75 0.71 -3.96
N ALA A 233 -25.41 -0.36 -4.44
CA ALA A 233 -26.69 -0.22 -5.17
C ALA A 233 -27.75 0.59 -4.39
N ASP A 234 -27.87 0.43 -3.07
CA ASP A 234 -28.85 1.16 -2.25
C ASP A 234 -28.63 2.69 -2.30
N GLU A 235 -27.37 3.15 -2.34
CA GLU A 235 -27.04 4.57 -2.50
C GLU A 235 -27.41 5.07 -3.90
N ALA A 236 -27.12 4.27 -4.94
CA ALA A 236 -27.44 4.61 -6.33
C ALA A 236 -28.95 4.60 -6.60
N LEU A 237 -29.70 3.68 -5.98
CA LEU A 237 -31.16 3.63 -5.98
C LEU A 237 -31.76 4.83 -5.22
N GLY A 238 -31.16 5.21 -4.09
CA GLY A 238 -31.51 6.42 -3.35
C GLY A 238 -31.30 7.71 -4.16
N TRP A 239 -30.18 7.82 -4.86
CA TRP A 239 -29.87 8.93 -5.77
C TRP A 239 -30.84 8.96 -6.96
N LEU A 240 -31.09 7.80 -7.59
CA LEU A 240 -32.00 7.67 -8.73
C LEU A 240 -33.45 8.01 -8.35
N ALA A 241 -33.88 7.64 -7.14
CA ALA A 241 -35.18 8.01 -6.60
C ALA A 241 -35.33 9.53 -6.41
N GLN A 242 -34.28 10.23 -5.97
CA GLN A 242 -34.29 11.70 -5.88
C GLN A 242 -34.37 12.36 -7.27
N LEU A 243 -33.61 11.86 -8.24
CA LEU A 243 -33.68 12.33 -9.63
C LEU A 243 -35.07 12.12 -10.24
N ALA A 244 -35.66 10.94 -10.02
CA ALA A 244 -36.97 10.55 -10.51
C ALA A 244 -38.11 11.39 -9.88
N ALA A 245 -38.09 11.56 -8.55
CA ALA A 245 -39.04 12.43 -7.84
C ALA A 245 -39.00 13.87 -8.37
N ALA A 246 -37.79 14.40 -8.62
CA ALA A 246 -37.60 15.71 -9.23
C ALA A 246 -38.04 15.79 -10.72
N GLY A 247 -38.46 14.68 -11.34
CA GLY A 247 -38.85 14.61 -12.75
C GLY A 247 -37.68 14.85 -13.72
N ARG A 248 -36.45 14.52 -13.30
CA ARG A 248 -35.23 14.76 -14.08
C ARG A 248 -34.70 13.45 -14.67
N ARG A 249 -33.92 13.59 -15.74
CA ARG A 249 -33.18 12.50 -16.40
C ARG A 249 -31.88 13.08 -16.97
N THR A 250 -30.76 12.37 -16.86
CA THR A 250 -29.53 12.76 -17.56
C THR A 250 -29.50 12.10 -18.96
N PRO A 251 -28.87 12.71 -19.97
CA PRO A 251 -28.74 12.10 -21.29
C PRO A 251 -27.98 10.76 -21.26
N ALA A 252 -26.98 10.63 -20.38
CA ALA A 252 -26.22 9.38 -20.21
C ALA A 252 -27.10 8.23 -19.70
N HIS A 253 -27.98 8.51 -18.73
CA HIS A 253 -28.87 7.47 -18.15
C HIS A 253 -29.90 6.96 -19.16
N ARG A 254 -30.37 7.81 -20.09
CA ARG A 254 -31.25 7.39 -21.21
C ARG A 254 -30.57 6.37 -22.14
N GLY A 255 -29.24 6.40 -22.28
CA GLY A 255 -28.46 5.49 -23.12
C GLY A 255 -28.05 4.18 -22.45
N SER A 256 -28.33 3.97 -21.17
CA SER A 256 -27.93 2.75 -20.45
C SER A 256 -28.69 1.51 -20.94
N ALA A 257 -27.97 0.43 -21.23
CA ALA A 257 -28.56 -0.77 -21.84
C ALA A 257 -29.44 -1.60 -20.88
N SER A 258 -29.25 -1.47 -19.56
CA SER A 258 -30.00 -2.21 -18.53
C SER A 258 -30.03 -1.43 -17.22
N MET A 259 -30.86 -1.88 -16.27
CA MET A 259 -30.91 -1.29 -14.92
C MET A 259 -29.58 -1.47 -14.16
N ARG A 260 -28.91 -2.61 -14.35
CA ARG A 260 -27.58 -2.85 -13.79
C ARG A 260 -26.55 -1.85 -14.33
N ALA A 261 -26.50 -1.67 -15.65
CA ALA A 261 -25.59 -0.72 -16.29
C ALA A 261 -25.85 0.73 -15.85
N LEU A 262 -27.11 1.10 -15.60
CA LEU A 262 -27.46 2.40 -15.02
C LEU A 262 -26.94 2.55 -13.58
N LEU A 263 -27.10 1.53 -12.72
CA LEU A 263 -26.60 1.59 -11.35
C LEU A 263 -25.07 1.65 -11.30
N ASP A 264 -24.39 0.81 -12.09
CA ASP A 264 -22.92 0.84 -12.20
C ASP A 264 -22.41 2.21 -12.70
N LEU A 265 -23.13 2.85 -13.63
CA LEU A 265 -22.85 4.21 -14.12
C LEU A 265 -23.06 5.27 -13.02
N ILE A 266 -24.16 5.23 -12.27
CA ILE A 266 -24.43 6.15 -11.15
C ILE A 266 -23.35 5.99 -10.05
N ILE A 267 -22.94 4.77 -9.74
CA ILE A 267 -21.85 4.48 -8.79
C ILE A 267 -20.49 5.02 -9.30
N ALA A 268 -20.28 5.04 -10.62
CA ALA A 268 -19.05 5.52 -11.24
C ALA A 268 -18.98 7.06 -11.44
N GLU A 269 -20.11 7.72 -11.74
CA GLU A 269 -20.10 9.14 -12.17
C GLU A 269 -20.75 10.09 -11.17
N GLU A 270 -21.80 9.67 -10.45
CA GLU A 270 -22.65 10.54 -9.62
C GLU A 270 -22.42 10.35 -8.10
N LEU A 271 -22.00 9.16 -7.67
CA LEU A 271 -21.68 8.89 -6.26
C LEU A 271 -20.24 9.28 -5.89
N GLY A 272 -20.07 9.85 -4.69
CA GLY A 272 -18.75 10.14 -4.13
C GLY A 272 -17.95 8.86 -3.86
N ILE A 273 -16.64 8.92 -4.12
CA ILE A 273 -15.67 7.85 -3.83
C ILE A 273 -15.54 7.66 -2.32
N THR A 274 -15.49 6.41 -1.85
CA THR A 274 -15.29 6.06 -0.43
C THR A 274 -13.98 5.29 -0.23
N GLU A 275 -13.49 5.21 1.02
CA GLU A 275 -12.30 4.41 1.39
C GLU A 275 -12.43 2.94 0.95
N ALA A 276 -13.65 2.43 0.86
CA ALA A 276 -13.95 1.08 0.44
C ALA A 276 -13.72 0.84 -1.07
N ASP A 277 -13.67 1.91 -1.88
CA ASP A 277 -13.53 1.86 -3.33
C ASP A 277 -12.07 2.05 -3.78
N ILE A 278 -11.25 2.74 -2.97
CA ILE A 278 -9.86 3.14 -3.30
C ILE A 278 -9.02 1.98 -3.86
N ALA A 279 -9.08 0.79 -3.26
CA ALA A 279 -8.29 -0.36 -3.72
C ALA A 279 -8.56 -0.74 -5.19
N GLY A 280 -9.82 -0.70 -5.63
CA GLY A 280 -10.19 -0.98 -7.01
C GLY A 280 -9.85 0.16 -7.97
N LEU A 281 -10.03 1.41 -7.51
CA LEU A 281 -9.75 2.61 -8.28
C LEU A 281 -8.24 2.83 -8.52
N VAL A 282 -7.42 2.52 -7.52
CA VAL A 282 -5.95 2.51 -7.64
C VAL A 282 -5.52 1.48 -8.67
N HIS A 283 -6.08 0.26 -8.61
CA HIS A 283 -5.75 -0.83 -9.52
C HIS A 283 -6.02 -0.52 -11.00
N VAL A 284 -7.07 0.27 -11.30
CA VAL A 284 -7.40 0.73 -12.67
C VAL A 284 -6.84 2.11 -13.01
N HIS A 285 -6.02 2.70 -12.14
CA HIS A 285 -5.43 4.05 -12.26
C HIS A 285 -6.46 5.17 -12.50
N ASP A 286 -7.64 5.11 -11.85
CA ASP A 286 -8.78 5.98 -12.12
C ASP A 286 -8.43 7.49 -11.94
N PRO A 287 -8.59 8.34 -12.98
CA PRO A 287 -8.26 9.77 -12.90
C PRO A 287 -9.02 10.54 -11.82
N ARG A 288 -10.19 10.09 -11.36
CA ARG A 288 -10.98 10.73 -10.29
C ARG A 288 -10.22 10.78 -8.96
N LEU A 289 -9.26 9.86 -8.74
CA LEU A 289 -8.42 9.84 -7.54
C LEU A 289 -7.50 11.06 -7.39
N ARG A 290 -7.28 11.83 -8.47
CA ARG A 290 -6.46 13.06 -8.45
C ARG A 290 -7.15 14.26 -7.78
N ASN A 291 -8.47 14.22 -7.65
CA ASN A 291 -9.29 15.41 -7.42
C ASN A 291 -9.91 15.44 -6.01
N GLY A 292 -10.11 16.64 -5.47
CA GLY A 292 -10.77 16.84 -4.17
C GLY A 292 -10.00 16.19 -3.02
N THR A 293 -10.70 15.45 -2.16
CA THR A 293 -10.13 14.72 -1.01
C THR A 293 -9.61 13.33 -1.33
N ASN A 294 -9.75 12.87 -2.58
CA ASN A 294 -9.36 11.52 -2.97
C ASN A 294 -7.85 11.23 -2.85
N PRO A 295 -6.92 12.19 -3.09
CA PRO A 295 -5.49 11.98 -2.85
C PRO A 295 -5.17 11.60 -1.40
N ASP A 296 -5.79 12.27 -0.42
CA ASP A 296 -5.62 11.95 1.02
C ASP A 296 -6.10 10.53 1.34
N MET A 297 -7.14 10.05 0.66
CA MET A 297 -7.68 8.69 0.82
C MET A 297 -6.72 7.65 0.23
N VAL A 298 -6.11 7.92 -0.93
CA VAL A 298 -5.03 7.06 -1.48
C VAL A 298 -3.84 6.99 -0.53
N VAL A 299 -3.40 8.12 0.03
CA VAL A 299 -2.29 8.18 1.02
C VAL A 299 -2.65 7.42 2.30
N ARG A 300 -3.87 7.58 2.84
CA ARG A 300 -4.35 6.82 4.00
C ARG A 300 -4.44 5.32 3.72
N TRP A 301 -4.97 4.93 2.56
CA TRP A 301 -5.08 3.55 2.13
C TRP A 301 -3.69 2.90 2.00
N ALA A 302 -2.74 3.55 1.32
CA ALA A 302 -1.37 3.04 1.15
C ALA A 302 -0.61 2.94 2.47
N ALA A 303 -0.88 3.83 3.43
CA ALA A 303 -0.35 3.74 4.80
C ALA A 303 -0.93 2.57 5.61
N GLN A 304 -2.17 2.13 5.32
CA GLN A 304 -2.82 1.00 5.98
C GLN A 304 -2.56 -0.35 5.28
N GLN A 305 -2.39 -0.33 3.96
CA GLN A 305 -2.29 -1.50 3.08
C GLN A 305 -0.94 -1.52 2.36
N SER A 306 0.15 -1.35 3.12
CA SER A 306 1.49 -1.11 2.55
C SER A 306 1.97 -2.21 1.59
N GLY A 307 1.68 -3.48 1.85
CA GLY A 307 1.99 -4.57 0.90
C GLY A 307 1.27 -4.43 -0.45
N SER A 308 0.03 -3.93 -0.45
CA SER A 308 -0.74 -3.65 -1.67
C SER A 308 -0.20 -2.43 -2.40
N ALA A 309 0.14 -1.35 -1.69
CA ALA A 309 0.75 -0.17 -2.28
C ALA A 309 2.12 -0.47 -2.92
N ILE A 310 2.96 -1.29 -2.26
CA ILE A 310 4.22 -1.80 -2.84
C ILE A 310 3.95 -2.63 -4.11
N SER A 311 2.91 -3.47 -4.08
CA SER A 311 2.53 -4.32 -5.22
C SER A 311 2.04 -3.52 -6.43
N GLU A 312 1.37 -2.38 -6.23
CA GLU A 312 0.97 -1.47 -7.31
C GLU A 312 2.15 -0.60 -7.79
N LEU A 313 3.01 -0.09 -6.90
CA LEU A 313 4.26 0.61 -7.27
C LEU A 313 5.16 -0.26 -8.19
N LEU A 314 5.26 -1.55 -7.91
CA LEU A 314 6.02 -2.52 -8.72
C LEU A 314 5.44 -2.78 -10.14
N ARG A 315 4.26 -2.24 -10.45
CA ARG A 315 3.64 -2.25 -11.79
C ARG A 315 3.90 -0.98 -12.59
N ASN A 316 4.67 -0.03 -12.05
CA ASN A 316 4.95 1.30 -12.63
C ASN A 316 3.67 2.11 -12.86
N PRO A 317 2.98 2.56 -11.79
CA PRO A 317 1.80 3.40 -11.90
C PRO A 317 2.18 4.77 -12.47
N PRO A 318 1.24 5.56 -13.00
CA PRO A 318 1.56 6.91 -13.46
C PRO A 318 2.05 7.79 -12.30
N GLN A 319 3.01 8.68 -12.55
CA GLN A 319 3.73 9.47 -11.52
C GLN A 319 2.83 10.09 -10.43
N TRP A 320 1.70 10.71 -10.78
CA TRP A 320 0.78 11.32 -9.81
C TRP A 320 0.23 10.33 -8.76
N LEU A 321 0.19 9.03 -9.10
CA LEU A 321 -0.24 7.96 -8.21
C LEU A 321 0.96 7.31 -7.51
N GLU A 322 2.10 7.22 -8.19
CA GLU A 322 3.38 6.81 -7.60
C GLU A 322 3.73 7.67 -6.37
N GLU A 323 3.62 8.99 -6.50
CA GLU A 323 3.86 9.97 -5.44
C GLU A 323 2.93 9.74 -4.23
N LEU A 324 1.62 9.57 -4.46
CA LEU A 324 0.62 9.36 -3.40
C LEU A 324 0.75 8.00 -2.70
N LEU A 325 1.04 6.93 -3.45
CA LEU A 325 1.29 5.60 -2.88
C LEU A 325 2.56 5.60 -2.05
N PHE A 326 3.62 6.26 -2.54
CA PHE A 326 4.88 6.37 -1.82
C PHE A 326 4.78 7.28 -0.58
N ASP A 327 4.02 8.38 -0.64
CA ASP A 327 3.68 9.19 0.53
C ASP A 327 2.99 8.37 1.63
N GLY A 328 2.02 7.51 1.27
CA GLY A 328 1.37 6.62 2.23
C GLY A 328 2.35 5.63 2.88
N LEU A 329 3.23 4.99 2.09
CA LEU A 329 4.27 4.10 2.61
C LEU A 329 5.25 4.81 3.54
N MET A 330 5.68 6.02 3.18
CA MET A 330 6.58 6.83 3.99
C MET A 330 5.91 7.28 5.30
N HIS A 331 4.63 7.66 5.24
CA HIS A 331 3.84 8.02 6.42
C HIS A 331 3.68 6.84 7.39
N ALA A 332 3.51 5.62 6.87
CA ALA A 332 3.52 4.40 7.68
C ALA A 332 4.91 4.14 8.31
N GLN A 333 6.00 4.25 7.53
CA GLN A 333 7.36 4.02 8.03
C GLN A 333 7.77 5.04 9.10
N LEU A 334 7.43 6.31 8.93
CA LEU A 334 7.74 7.37 9.89
C LEU A 334 6.99 7.20 11.22
N ARG A 335 5.82 6.53 11.19
CA ARG A 335 5.02 6.17 12.38
C ARG A 335 5.33 4.76 12.92
N ALA A 336 6.20 4.00 12.26
CA ALA A 336 6.51 2.61 12.63
C ALA A 336 7.27 2.52 13.97
N GLY A 337 6.74 1.69 14.87
CA GLY A 337 7.35 1.35 16.15
C GLY A 337 8.62 0.49 16.00
N HIS A 338 9.25 0.16 17.12
CA HIS A 338 10.43 -0.72 17.11
C HIS A 338 10.11 -2.08 16.48
N GLY A 339 10.99 -2.53 15.57
CA GLY A 339 10.82 -3.80 14.83
C GLY A 339 9.77 -3.77 13.70
N GLN A 340 9.01 -2.68 13.53
CA GLN A 340 8.08 -2.54 12.41
C GLN A 340 8.78 -1.99 11.16
N ASN A 341 8.36 -2.46 9.99
CA ASN A 341 8.98 -2.13 8.71
C ASN A 341 7.96 -2.17 7.54
N PRO A 342 6.89 -1.35 7.56
CA PRO A 342 5.81 -1.39 6.56
C PRO A 342 6.27 -1.13 5.12
N ALA A 343 7.33 -0.34 4.92
CA ALA A 343 7.89 -0.07 3.59
C ALA A 343 8.86 -1.15 3.08
N LEU A 344 9.03 -2.26 3.83
CA LEU A 344 9.91 -3.38 3.49
C LEU A 344 11.34 -2.94 3.13
N PHE A 345 11.95 -2.10 3.97
CA PHE A 345 13.39 -1.84 3.93
C PHE A 345 14.18 -3.14 4.17
N PRO A 346 15.40 -3.29 3.65
CA PRO A 346 16.26 -4.41 4.03
C PRO A 346 16.45 -4.46 5.56
N PRO A 347 16.51 -5.65 6.20
CA PRO A 347 16.64 -6.98 5.60
C PRO A 347 15.31 -7.68 5.28
N ALA A 348 14.19 -6.96 5.16
CA ALA A 348 12.89 -7.59 4.88
C ALA A 348 12.92 -8.44 3.59
N HIS A 349 12.17 -9.54 3.60
CA HIS A 349 11.90 -10.30 2.39
C HIS A 349 10.94 -9.51 1.50
N ALA A 350 11.49 -8.82 0.51
CA ALA A 350 10.71 -8.15 -0.51
C ALA A 350 9.85 -9.16 -1.31
N VAL A 351 8.61 -8.77 -1.62
CA VAL A 351 7.65 -9.58 -2.40
C VAL A 351 8.14 -9.80 -3.85
N ASP A 352 8.92 -8.84 -4.36
CA ASP A 352 9.67 -8.93 -5.62
C ASP A 352 11.09 -8.39 -5.35
N GLY A 353 12.12 -9.08 -5.83
CA GLY A 353 13.53 -8.68 -5.65
C GLY A 353 13.86 -7.30 -6.23
N ARG A 354 13.04 -6.78 -7.16
CA ARG A 354 13.16 -5.43 -7.73
C ARG A 354 12.81 -4.31 -6.73
N TRP A 355 12.06 -4.60 -5.66
CA TRP A 355 11.57 -3.58 -4.72
C TRP A 355 12.69 -2.77 -4.09
N HIS A 356 13.79 -3.41 -3.66
CA HIS A 356 14.88 -2.67 -3.01
C HIS A 356 15.56 -1.65 -3.94
N THR A 357 15.60 -1.90 -5.26
CA THR A 357 16.07 -0.91 -6.24
C THR A 357 15.08 0.22 -6.40
N LEU A 358 13.80 -0.10 -6.66
CA LEU A 358 12.74 0.90 -6.81
C LEU A 358 12.59 1.79 -5.57
N LEU A 359 12.66 1.23 -4.37
CA LEU A 359 12.65 1.98 -3.11
C LEU A 359 13.83 2.94 -3.00
N ALA A 360 15.03 2.55 -3.44
CA ALA A 360 16.18 3.45 -3.47
C ALA A 360 16.04 4.57 -4.52
N ASP A 361 15.36 4.29 -5.64
CA ASP A 361 15.09 5.28 -6.68
C ASP A 361 14.03 6.30 -6.21
N LEU A 362 12.92 5.82 -5.63
CA LEU A 362 11.86 6.65 -5.04
C LEU A 362 12.39 7.53 -3.89
N LEU A 363 13.24 7.00 -3.00
CA LEU A 363 13.86 7.77 -1.93
C LEU A 363 14.80 8.86 -2.47
N ARG A 364 15.57 8.59 -3.54
CA ARG A 364 16.43 9.58 -4.19
C ARG A 364 15.64 10.64 -4.97
N ALA A 365 14.50 10.28 -5.55
CA ALA A 365 13.58 11.24 -6.19
C ALA A 365 12.94 12.18 -5.15
N ARG A 366 12.61 11.65 -3.96
CA ARG A 366 12.01 12.42 -2.85
C ARG A 366 12.99 13.38 -2.17
N TYR A 367 14.20 12.92 -1.85
CA TYR A 367 15.18 13.69 -1.08
C TYR A 367 16.23 14.32 -2.01
N GLN A 368 16.01 15.59 -2.37
CA GLN A 368 16.84 16.32 -3.33
C GLN A 368 18.25 16.66 -2.79
N GLY A 369 18.46 16.62 -1.47
CA GLY A 369 19.75 16.88 -0.82
C GLY A 369 20.41 15.65 -0.19
N GLN A 370 21.72 15.49 -0.36
CA GLN A 370 22.47 14.36 0.22
C GLN A 370 22.43 14.34 1.76
N GLU A 371 22.38 15.51 2.41
CA GLU A 371 22.21 15.59 3.87
C GLU A 371 20.83 15.11 4.35
N GLU A 372 19.79 15.29 3.55
CA GLU A 372 18.42 14.90 3.91
C GLU A 372 18.26 13.39 3.87
N ILE A 373 18.78 12.75 2.80
CA ILE A 373 18.74 11.30 2.67
C ILE A 373 19.68 10.62 3.69
N GLN A 374 20.85 11.21 4.01
CA GLN A 374 21.68 10.76 5.13
C GLN A 374 20.96 10.87 6.48
N ARG A 375 20.28 11.99 6.76
CA ARG A 375 19.49 12.18 7.99
C ARG A 375 18.35 11.16 8.07
N PHE A 376 17.60 10.97 6.98
CA PHE A 376 16.55 9.95 6.93
C PHE A 376 17.09 8.53 7.17
N VAL A 377 18.20 8.15 6.52
CA VAL A 377 18.83 6.83 6.72
C VAL A 377 19.27 6.64 8.17
N ARG A 378 19.99 7.62 8.74
CA ARG A 378 20.44 7.59 10.13
C ARG A 378 19.27 7.41 11.09
N ASP A 379 18.23 8.22 10.96
CA ASP A 379 17.19 8.36 11.98
C ASP A 379 16.06 7.29 11.84
N HIS A 380 15.82 6.79 10.62
CA HIS A 380 14.70 5.87 10.32
C HIS A 380 15.09 4.51 9.74
N VAL A 381 16.35 4.31 9.33
CA VAL A 381 16.82 3.02 8.75
C VAL A 381 17.86 2.34 9.64
N VAL A 382 18.93 3.04 10.06
CA VAL A 382 20.06 2.44 10.82
C VAL A 382 20.08 2.77 12.33
N ALA A 383 19.18 3.59 12.84
CA ALA A 383 19.05 3.84 14.28
C ALA A 383 18.69 2.56 15.08
N PRO A 384 19.02 2.48 16.38
CA PRO A 384 18.67 1.33 17.21
C PRO A 384 17.18 0.95 17.14
N GLY A 385 16.90 -0.31 16.78
CA GLY A 385 15.53 -0.82 16.63
C GLY A 385 14.79 -0.34 15.37
N LYS A 386 15.50 0.20 14.38
CA LYS A 386 15.05 0.38 12.97
C LYS A 386 15.58 -0.78 12.09
N PRO A 387 15.15 -0.93 10.82
CA PRO A 387 15.39 -2.15 10.01
C PRO A 387 16.85 -2.60 9.90
N LEU A 388 17.79 -1.66 9.74
CA LEU A 388 19.24 -1.92 9.71
C LEU A 388 19.91 -1.46 11.03
N GLY A 389 19.20 -1.54 12.16
CA GLY A 389 19.64 -1.02 13.46
C GLY A 389 20.80 -1.76 14.15
N THR A 390 21.58 -2.57 13.42
CA THR A 390 22.76 -3.29 13.94
C THR A 390 23.93 -3.22 12.94
N PRO A 391 25.19 -3.16 13.42
CA PRO A 391 26.38 -3.06 12.56
C PRO A 391 26.47 -4.13 11.46
N ASP A 392 26.12 -5.38 11.78
CA ASP A 392 26.20 -6.50 10.84
C ASP A 392 25.17 -6.38 9.71
N LEU A 393 23.96 -5.88 10.01
CA LEU A 393 22.93 -5.62 9.00
C LEU A 393 23.33 -4.44 8.09
N VAL A 394 23.87 -3.35 8.66
CA VAL A 394 24.41 -2.23 7.87
C VAL A 394 25.52 -2.69 6.92
N GLN A 395 26.45 -3.52 7.42
CA GLN A 395 27.57 -4.00 6.60
C GLN A 395 27.13 -5.02 5.54
N HIS A 396 26.11 -5.85 5.82
CA HIS A 396 25.53 -6.76 4.83
C HIS A 396 24.81 -5.99 3.71
N TRP A 397 24.00 -4.98 4.06
CA TRP A 397 23.24 -4.17 3.11
C TRP A 397 23.97 -2.91 2.62
N ARG A 398 25.30 -2.90 2.77
CA ARG A 398 26.19 -1.79 2.39
C ARG A 398 26.05 -1.36 0.94
N SER A 399 25.89 -2.31 0.02
CA SER A 399 25.67 -2.04 -1.41
C SER A 399 24.37 -1.29 -1.69
N TRP A 400 23.29 -1.61 -0.98
CA TRP A 400 22.01 -0.93 -1.10
C TRP A 400 22.07 0.50 -0.55
N LEU A 401 22.71 0.69 0.62
CA LEU A 401 22.95 2.03 1.20
C LEU A 401 23.81 2.93 0.28
N VAL A 402 24.80 2.36 -0.42
CA VAL A 402 25.58 3.12 -1.42
C VAL A 402 24.76 3.43 -2.67
N ASN A 403 23.91 2.50 -3.15
CA ASN A 403 23.00 2.78 -4.28
C ASN A 403 21.98 3.89 -3.96
N LEU A 404 21.55 3.97 -2.70
CA LEU A 404 20.71 5.04 -2.16
C LEU A 404 21.41 6.42 -2.12
N GLY A 405 22.73 6.47 -2.35
CA GLY A 405 23.52 7.72 -2.36
C GLY A 405 24.23 8.05 -1.04
N VAL A 406 24.22 7.14 -0.07
CA VAL A 406 24.97 7.32 1.18
C VAL A 406 26.46 7.11 0.91
N ALA A 407 27.29 8.06 1.36
CA ALA A 407 28.73 8.00 1.17
C ALA A 407 29.33 6.82 1.98
N PRO A 408 30.09 5.89 1.37
CA PRO A 408 30.59 4.68 2.06
C PRO A 408 31.61 4.97 3.17
N ASN A 409 32.06 6.20 3.31
CA ASN A 409 32.92 6.71 4.38
C ASN A 409 32.19 7.51 5.46
N ASP A 410 30.84 7.58 5.44
CA ASP A 410 30.05 8.24 6.50
C ASP A 410 30.07 7.39 7.79
N PRO A 411 30.74 7.84 8.87
CA PRO A 411 30.86 7.09 10.11
C PRO A 411 29.64 7.23 11.02
N SER A 412 28.67 8.08 10.66
CA SER A 412 27.39 8.20 11.37
C SER A 412 26.34 7.20 10.87
N ILE A 413 26.64 6.47 9.79
CA ILE A 413 25.79 5.43 9.21
C ILE A 413 26.53 4.09 9.13
N PHE A 414 27.77 4.05 8.63
CA PHE A 414 28.53 2.80 8.48
C PHE A 414 29.36 2.46 9.72
N PRO A 415 29.46 1.17 10.10
CA PRO A 415 30.31 0.74 11.20
C PRO A 415 31.80 0.88 10.85
N LEU A 416 32.63 1.07 11.88
CA LEU A 416 34.09 1.12 11.80
C LEU A 416 34.64 -0.10 11.01
N PRO A 417 35.32 0.10 9.86
CA PRO A 417 35.84 -1.01 9.03
C PRO A 417 37.14 -1.60 9.60
N VAL A 418 37.07 -2.15 10.81
CA VAL A 418 38.23 -2.61 11.61
C VAL A 418 39.19 -3.50 10.82
N LYS A 419 38.65 -4.47 10.06
CA LYS A 419 39.44 -5.41 9.25
C LYS A 419 40.22 -4.71 8.14
N ASP A 420 39.60 -3.74 7.46
CA ASP A 420 40.17 -3.07 6.30
C ASP A 420 41.24 -2.06 6.72
N ILE A 421 41.04 -1.41 7.87
CA ILE A 421 42.05 -0.54 8.51
C ILE A 421 43.26 -1.37 8.95
N ALA A 422 43.05 -2.51 9.63
CA ALA A 422 44.13 -3.40 10.04
C ALA A 422 44.90 -3.97 8.84
N ALA A 423 44.20 -4.43 7.79
CA ALA A 423 44.82 -4.91 6.55
C ALA A 423 45.63 -3.83 5.84
N ALA A 424 45.12 -2.59 5.77
CA ALA A 424 45.85 -1.46 5.19
C ALA A 424 47.15 -1.16 5.96
N LEU A 425 47.13 -1.18 7.30
CA LEU A 425 48.31 -1.01 8.15
C LEU A 425 49.33 -2.14 7.96
N ILE A 426 48.88 -3.41 7.94
CA ILE A 426 49.75 -4.58 7.76
C ILE A 426 50.42 -4.56 6.37
N GLN A 427 49.66 -4.29 5.31
CA GLN A 427 50.15 -4.42 3.93
C GLN A 427 50.89 -3.16 3.43
N ASN A 428 50.49 -1.97 3.87
CA ASN A 428 50.97 -0.70 3.30
C ASN A 428 51.65 0.23 4.32
N GLY A 429 51.60 -0.08 5.62
CA GLY A 429 52.10 0.79 6.69
C GLY A 429 51.37 2.14 6.81
N ARG A 430 50.20 2.29 6.17
CA ARG A 430 49.43 3.55 6.09
C ARG A 430 47.93 3.29 5.95
N ILE A 431 47.13 4.32 6.23
CA ILE A 431 45.67 4.30 6.09
C ILE A 431 45.19 5.48 5.23
N THR A 432 43.96 5.41 4.71
CA THR A 432 43.34 6.49 3.92
C THR A 432 42.76 7.58 4.83
N ASP A 433 42.44 8.75 4.27
CA ASP A 433 41.76 9.82 5.02
C ASP A 433 40.35 9.39 5.48
N ALA A 434 39.67 8.54 4.71
CA ALA A 434 38.42 7.89 5.12
C ALA A 434 38.62 6.98 6.35
N HIS A 435 39.71 6.22 6.41
CA HIS A 435 40.03 5.42 7.61
C HIS A 435 40.33 6.31 8.83
N GLN A 436 41.03 7.44 8.64
CA GLN A 436 41.21 8.43 9.71
C GLN A 436 39.85 9.02 10.16
N GLN A 437 38.95 9.31 9.23
CA GLN A 437 37.61 9.84 9.53
C GLN A 437 36.80 8.86 10.40
N PHE A 438 36.78 7.56 10.05
CA PHE A 438 36.15 6.53 10.88
C PHE A 438 36.76 6.44 12.29
N LEU A 439 38.10 6.52 12.42
CA LEU A 439 38.77 6.45 13.72
C LEU A 439 38.59 7.72 14.57
N ARG A 440 38.29 8.89 13.97
CA ARG A 440 38.02 10.15 14.68
C ARG A 440 36.55 10.38 15.04
N ALA A 441 35.62 9.58 14.52
CA ALA A 441 34.17 9.84 14.63
C ALA A 441 33.52 9.46 15.97
N GLY A 442 34.24 8.75 16.84
CA GLY A 442 33.79 8.36 18.18
C GLY A 442 34.94 8.50 19.18
N ASP A 443 35.09 7.54 20.10
CA ASP A 443 36.31 7.41 20.90
C ASP A 443 37.46 6.85 20.03
N PRO A 444 38.53 7.62 19.75
CA PRO A 444 39.62 7.13 18.90
C PRO A 444 40.47 6.06 19.60
N VAL A 445 40.54 6.07 20.93
CA VAL A 445 41.36 5.12 21.71
C VAL A 445 40.69 3.75 21.71
N GLU A 446 39.37 3.67 21.89
CA GLU A 446 38.60 2.42 21.71
C GLU A 446 38.61 1.95 20.25
N ALA A 447 38.39 2.85 19.29
CA ALA A 447 38.40 2.49 17.86
C ALA A 447 39.76 1.94 17.41
N ILE A 448 40.87 2.52 17.88
CA ILE A 448 42.23 2.03 17.62
C ILE A 448 42.48 0.69 18.35
N ARG A 449 41.97 0.50 19.58
CA ARG A 449 42.09 -0.77 20.31
C ARG A 449 41.47 -1.94 19.53
N LEU A 450 40.31 -1.72 18.91
CA LEU A 450 39.66 -2.71 18.05
C LEU A 450 40.49 -3.06 16.81
N VAL A 451 41.18 -2.08 16.21
CA VAL A 451 42.08 -2.28 15.06
C VAL A 451 43.35 -3.03 15.46
N VAL A 452 44.01 -2.62 16.55
CA VAL A 452 45.21 -3.25 17.08
C VAL A 452 44.94 -4.72 17.41
N GLY A 453 43.80 -5.03 18.05
CA GLY A 453 43.34 -6.39 18.33
C GLY A 453 43.00 -7.26 17.11
N ARG A 454 43.20 -6.77 15.87
CA ARG A 454 43.12 -7.54 14.62
C ARG A 454 44.48 -7.69 13.91
N MET A 455 45.56 -7.18 14.48
CA MET A 455 46.93 -7.30 13.96
C MET A 455 47.72 -8.34 14.77
N ASN A 456 48.66 -9.05 14.15
CA ASN A 456 49.55 -9.97 14.89
C ASN A 456 50.61 -9.19 15.67
N GLU A 457 51.20 -8.18 15.04
CA GLU A 457 52.13 -7.21 15.63
C GLU A 457 51.83 -5.84 14.98
N VAL A 458 52.01 -4.75 15.72
CA VAL A 458 51.98 -3.39 15.19
C VAL A 458 53.41 -2.91 14.94
N THR A 459 53.75 -2.61 13.69
CA THR A 459 55.08 -2.07 13.34
C THR A 459 55.23 -0.61 13.83
N PRO A 460 56.46 -0.08 14.01
CA PRO A 460 56.66 1.33 14.38
C PRO A 460 55.96 2.30 13.42
N THR A 461 56.00 2.04 12.11
CA THR A 461 55.31 2.84 11.10
C THR A 461 53.79 2.82 11.31
N GLY A 462 53.20 1.64 11.58
CA GLY A 462 51.78 1.51 11.87
C GLY A 462 51.38 2.21 13.18
N ALA A 463 52.21 2.10 14.22
CA ALA A 463 52.00 2.79 15.49
C ALA A 463 52.04 4.31 15.34
N ASN A 464 52.99 4.86 14.59
CA ASN A 464 53.06 6.29 14.25
C ASN A 464 51.78 6.77 13.54
N VAL A 465 51.28 6.00 12.57
CA VAL A 465 50.02 6.32 11.87
C VAL A 465 48.81 6.30 12.81
N LEU A 466 48.72 5.32 13.71
CA LEU A 466 47.65 5.27 14.72
C LEU A 466 47.76 6.42 15.74
N MET A 467 48.97 6.77 16.17
CA MET A 467 49.24 7.91 17.07
C MET A 467 49.03 9.29 16.40
N ALA A 468 48.93 9.35 15.07
CA ALA A 468 48.58 10.58 14.36
C ALA A 468 47.05 10.86 14.35
N VAL A 469 46.22 9.88 14.75
CA VAL A 469 44.75 10.02 14.74
C VAL A 469 44.24 10.94 15.86
N PRO A 470 44.60 10.79 17.15
CA PRO A 470 44.10 11.66 18.22
C PRO A 470 44.83 13.00 18.25
N ASP A 471 44.13 14.09 18.57
CA ASP A 471 44.72 15.45 18.49
C ASP A 471 45.53 15.88 19.74
N ASN A 472 45.32 15.21 20.88
CA ASN A 472 45.94 15.50 22.17
C ASN A 472 46.98 14.43 22.57
N VAL A 473 47.93 14.79 23.43
CA VAL A 473 49.08 13.94 23.82
C VAL A 473 48.67 12.77 24.73
N GLU A 474 47.69 12.94 25.63
CA GLU A 474 47.27 11.87 26.55
C GLU A 474 46.59 10.70 25.81
N SER A 475 45.69 10.97 24.86
CA SER A 475 45.11 9.92 24.01
C SER A 475 46.18 9.21 23.16
N ARG A 476 47.28 9.90 22.77
CA ARG A 476 48.42 9.27 22.07
C ARG A 476 49.24 8.37 23.00
N ILE A 477 49.47 8.80 24.24
CA ILE A 477 50.08 7.99 25.31
C ILE A 477 49.24 6.73 25.55
N GLN A 478 47.91 6.83 25.55
CA GLN A 478 47.00 5.69 25.71
C GLN A 478 47.02 4.75 24.49
N VAL A 479 46.98 5.28 23.27
CA VAL A 479 47.16 4.49 22.02
C VAL A 479 48.49 3.72 22.04
N LEU A 480 49.59 4.36 22.44
CA LEU A 480 50.88 3.68 22.52
C LEU A 480 50.94 2.65 23.64
N LYS A 481 50.30 2.89 24.79
CA LYS A 481 50.15 1.88 25.85
C LYS A 481 49.37 0.65 25.37
N ILE A 482 48.34 0.83 24.53
CA ILE A 482 47.62 -0.27 23.89
C ILE A 482 48.53 -1.05 22.93
N VAL A 483 49.29 -0.35 22.07
CA VAL A 483 50.23 -1.00 21.13
C VAL A 483 51.34 -1.76 21.87
N LEU A 484 51.96 -1.17 22.88
CA LEU A 484 53.03 -1.80 23.66
C LEU A 484 52.55 -2.95 24.56
N ALA A 485 51.25 -3.01 24.90
CA ALA A 485 50.64 -4.13 25.61
C ALA A 485 50.17 -5.26 24.66
N HIS A 486 49.99 -4.95 23.38
CA HIS A 486 49.60 -5.90 22.34
C HIS A 486 50.80 -6.62 21.72
N ASN A 487 51.89 -5.89 21.44
CA ASN A 487 53.10 -6.47 20.88
C ASN A 487 53.83 -7.35 21.92
N THR A 488 54.03 -8.63 21.60
CA THR A 488 54.83 -9.55 22.42
C THR A 488 56.32 -9.41 22.09
N PHE A 489 57.05 -8.60 22.87
CA PHE A 489 58.48 -8.37 22.71
C PHE A 489 59.35 -9.33 23.55
N GLY A 490 60.51 -9.73 23.03
CA GLY A 490 61.63 -10.26 23.83
C GLY A 490 62.36 -9.17 24.62
N GLU A 491 63.16 -9.55 25.62
CA GLU A 491 63.71 -8.65 26.66
C GLU A 491 64.47 -7.41 26.16
N SER A 492 65.07 -7.46 24.96
CA SER A 492 65.84 -6.34 24.36
C SER A 492 65.13 -5.63 23.20
N GLU A 493 63.99 -6.14 22.75
CA GLU A 493 63.27 -5.65 21.57
C GLU A 493 62.43 -4.38 21.77
N PRO A 494 61.76 -4.10 22.92
CA PRO A 494 60.83 -2.97 23.00
C PRO A 494 61.56 -1.63 22.91
N ALA A 495 62.78 -1.54 23.47
CA ALA A 495 63.61 -0.34 23.37
C ALA A 495 64.08 -0.07 21.93
N ALA A 496 64.44 -1.11 21.17
CA ALA A 496 64.82 -0.99 19.77
C ALA A 496 63.62 -0.63 18.87
N TRP A 497 62.43 -1.15 19.18
CA TRP A 497 61.17 -0.80 18.52
C TRP A 497 60.79 0.66 18.83
N LEU A 498 60.93 1.11 20.09
CA LEU A 498 60.66 2.49 20.51
C LEU A 498 61.63 3.51 19.87
N VAL A 499 62.91 3.20 19.73
CA VAL A 499 63.88 4.04 18.97
C VAL A 499 63.46 4.16 17.50
N LYS A 500 63.01 3.08 16.86
CA LYS A 500 62.46 3.11 15.50
C LYS A 500 61.16 3.93 15.41
N LEU A 501 60.38 3.98 16.48
CA LEU A 501 59.18 4.83 16.55
C LEU A 501 59.53 6.31 16.71
N ILE A 502 60.46 6.69 17.60
CA ILE A 502 60.92 8.08 17.73
C ILE A 502 61.50 8.62 16.41
N THR A 503 62.29 7.79 15.71
CA THR A 503 62.93 8.18 14.43
C THR A 503 61.98 8.19 13.23
N THR A 504 60.82 7.51 13.29
CA THR A 504 59.76 7.59 12.25
C THR A 504 58.64 8.59 12.60
N ALA A 505 58.58 9.10 13.83
CA ALA A 505 57.60 10.07 14.29
C ALA A 505 57.85 11.48 13.73
N GLY A 506 57.24 11.79 12.57
CA GLY A 506 57.29 13.09 11.91
C GLY A 506 56.57 14.25 12.62
N SER A 507 56.20 14.10 13.89
CA SER A 507 55.51 15.13 14.69
C SER A 507 56.06 15.15 16.11
N SER A 508 56.42 16.32 16.61
CA SER A 508 56.93 16.51 17.98
C SER A 508 55.94 16.01 19.05
N ARG A 509 54.64 16.24 18.87
CA ARG A 509 53.58 15.69 19.74
C ARG A 509 53.43 14.16 19.68
N VAL A 510 53.95 13.51 18.64
CA VAL A 510 54.07 12.03 18.63
C VAL A 510 55.35 11.64 19.38
N LYS A 511 56.51 12.22 19.04
CA LYS A 511 57.78 11.98 19.79
C LYS A 511 57.59 12.13 21.32
N GLU A 512 56.91 13.18 21.76
CA GLU A 512 56.55 13.46 23.15
C GLU A 512 55.78 12.30 23.80
N ALA A 513 54.69 11.84 23.17
CA ALA A 513 53.91 10.70 23.64
C ALA A 513 54.72 9.39 23.63
N VAL A 514 55.64 9.22 22.67
CA VAL A 514 56.54 8.05 22.58
C VAL A 514 57.56 8.04 23.71
N VAL A 515 58.15 9.20 24.04
CA VAL A 515 59.04 9.34 25.18
C VAL A 515 58.31 9.03 26.48
N ILE A 516 57.16 9.67 26.74
CA ILE A 516 56.43 9.53 28.01
C ILE A 516 55.86 8.12 28.22
N ALA A 517 55.27 7.50 27.19
CA ALA A 517 54.76 6.14 27.31
C ALA A 517 55.88 5.08 27.26
N GLY A 518 56.96 5.36 26.51
CA GLY A 518 58.12 4.48 26.38
C GLY A 518 58.92 4.34 27.68
N THR A 519 59.21 5.44 28.38
CA THR A 519 59.81 5.36 29.72
C THR A 519 58.90 4.62 30.69
N GLN A 520 57.61 5.00 30.77
CA GLN A 520 56.62 4.35 31.65
C GLN A 520 56.40 2.85 31.36
N HIS A 521 56.74 2.37 30.17
CA HIS A 521 56.73 0.95 29.82
C HIS A 521 58.05 0.28 30.22
N LEU A 522 59.20 0.83 29.81
CA LEU A 522 60.52 0.25 30.11
C LEU A 522 60.84 0.23 31.61
N GLU A 523 60.41 1.24 32.37
CA GLU A 523 60.50 1.26 33.84
C GLU A 523 59.70 0.13 34.52
N LYS A 524 58.74 -0.48 33.82
CA LYS A 524 57.92 -1.60 34.31
C LYS A 524 58.36 -2.96 33.79
N THR A 525 59.00 -3.00 32.61
CA THR A 525 59.41 -4.25 31.95
C THR A 525 60.90 -4.55 32.06
N THR A 526 61.75 -3.56 32.37
CA THR A 526 63.20 -3.77 32.55
C THR A 526 63.67 -3.32 33.93
N SER A 527 64.27 -4.25 34.69
CA SER A 527 64.82 -4.01 36.03
C SER A 527 66.20 -3.34 35.95
N GLY A 528 66.26 -2.05 35.63
CA GLY A 528 67.53 -1.32 35.53
C GLY A 528 67.39 0.12 35.02
N PRO A 529 68.52 0.79 34.73
CA PRO A 529 68.49 2.07 34.00
C PRO A 529 67.99 1.87 32.57
N LEU A 530 67.38 2.92 32.00
CA LEU A 530 66.85 2.91 30.64
C LEU A 530 67.92 2.49 29.60
N PRO A 531 67.61 1.61 28.64
CA PRO A 531 68.57 1.19 27.61
C PRO A 531 69.18 2.36 26.86
N ALA A 532 70.52 2.39 26.77
CA ALA A 532 71.30 3.57 26.35
C ALA A 532 70.89 4.14 24.98
N ALA A 533 70.52 3.29 24.02
CA ALA A 533 70.04 3.74 22.70
C ALA A 533 68.68 4.47 22.76
N PHE A 534 67.76 4.05 23.64
CA PHE A 534 66.50 4.76 23.86
C PHE A 534 66.74 6.06 24.63
N LEU A 535 67.58 6.03 25.67
CA LEU A 535 67.96 7.23 26.43
C LEU A 535 68.63 8.29 25.54
N ALA A 536 69.47 7.89 24.58
CA ALA A 536 70.06 8.79 23.59
C ALA A 536 68.98 9.49 22.75
N SER A 537 67.99 8.76 22.21
CA SER A 537 66.87 9.36 21.45
C SER A 537 65.94 10.23 22.30
N VAL A 538 65.78 9.96 23.60
CA VAL A 538 65.07 10.85 24.54
C VAL A 538 65.82 12.17 24.72
N LEU A 539 67.13 12.11 24.96
CA LEU A 539 67.97 13.30 25.15
C LEU A 539 68.09 14.13 23.86
N GLU A 540 68.17 13.48 22.71
CA GLU A 540 68.12 14.14 21.39
C GLU A 540 66.80 14.90 21.20
N PHE A 541 65.66 14.26 21.45
CA PHE A 541 64.35 14.93 21.39
C PHE A 541 64.21 16.08 22.40
N TRP A 542 64.72 15.94 23.63
CA TRP A 542 64.72 17.05 24.59
C TRP A 542 65.63 18.19 24.14
N SER A 543 66.75 17.91 23.44
CA SER A 543 67.57 18.95 22.82
C SER A 543 66.82 19.70 21.70
N GLU A 544 65.95 19.03 20.92
CA GLU A 544 65.05 19.67 19.95
C GLU A 544 64.02 20.61 20.62
N LEU A 545 63.56 20.29 21.83
CA LEU A 545 62.63 21.15 22.58
C LEU A 545 63.34 22.34 23.27
N SER A 546 64.61 22.16 23.66
CA SER A 546 65.41 23.15 24.39
C SER A 546 66.10 24.23 23.52
N GLU A 547 65.66 24.47 22.27
CA GLU A 547 66.22 25.51 21.39
C GLU A 547 66.29 26.92 22.02
N LYS A 548 65.42 27.22 22.99
CA LYS A 548 65.39 28.50 23.71
C LYS A 548 66.47 28.64 24.78
N GLU A 549 67.14 27.56 25.15
CA GLU A 549 68.23 27.52 26.12
C GLU A 549 69.45 26.82 25.50
N PRO A 550 70.31 27.54 24.75
CA PRO A 550 71.36 26.93 23.92
C PRO A 550 72.39 26.11 24.72
N VAL A 551 72.58 26.41 26.00
CA VAL A 551 73.43 25.59 26.90
C VAL A 551 72.80 24.23 27.18
N ALA A 552 71.49 24.18 27.44
CA ALA A 552 70.77 22.93 27.67
C ALA A 552 70.72 22.07 26.39
N HIS A 553 70.47 22.70 25.23
CA HIS A 553 70.51 22.03 23.92
C HIS A 553 71.84 21.28 23.69
N VAL A 554 72.99 21.96 23.85
CA VAL A 554 74.32 21.35 23.64
C VAL A 554 74.58 20.22 24.65
N VAL A 555 74.33 20.46 25.94
CA VAL A 555 74.60 19.46 27.00
C VAL A 555 73.76 18.19 26.82
N LEU A 556 72.47 18.30 26.49
CA LEU A 556 71.60 17.15 26.25
C LEU A 556 72.04 16.37 25.00
N ARG A 557 72.40 17.07 23.93
CA ARG A 557 72.87 16.48 22.68
C ARG A 557 74.19 15.72 22.87
N ASP A 558 75.17 16.33 23.51
CA ASP A 558 76.48 15.70 23.75
C ASP A 558 76.35 14.48 24.69
N ALA A 559 75.47 14.56 25.71
CA ALA A 559 75.14 13.41 26.55
C ALA A 559 74.50 12.25 25.76
N GLY A 560 73.62 12.55 24.80
CA GLY A 560 73.05 11.55 23.89
C GLY A 560 74.10 10.88 23.00
N VAL A 561 75.04 11.65 22.43
CA VAL A 561 76.14 11.12 21.60
C VAL A 561 77.08 10.21 22.41
N LEU A 562 77.33 10.52 23.68
CA LEU A 562 78.18 9.71 24.58
C LEU A 562 77.56 8.36 24.97
N LEU A 563 76.24 8.19 24.84
CA LEU A 563 75.51 6.95 25.16
C LEU A 563 75.42 5.97 23.97
N LEU A 564 75.70 6.43 22.75
CA LEU A 564 75.67 5.57 21.57
C LEU A 564 76.96 4.73 21.47
N PRO A 565 76.88 3.45 21.08
CA PRO A 565 78.06 2.61 20.90
C PRO A 565 78.92 3.15 19.75
N LYS A 566 80.20 3.43 20.03
CA LYS A 566 81.15 3.87 19.01
C LYS A 566 81.23 2.80 17.89
N PRO A 567 81.17 3.18 16.60
CA PRO A 567 81.29 2.23 15.51
C PRO A 567 82.66 1.53 15.58
N SER A 568 82.65 0.20 15.52
CA SER A 568 83.84 -0.63 15.67
C SER A 568 84.72 -0.58 14.42
N THR A 569 85.67 0.35 14.41
CA THR A 569 86.81 0.39 13.47
C THR A 569 87.72 -0.83 13.71
N GLY A 570 87.31 -2.00 13.21
CA GLY A 570 87.89 -3.28 13.65
C GLY A 570 87.53 -4.52 12.83
N SER A 571 87.46 -4.43 11.49
CA SER A 571 87.52 -5.60 10.61
C SER A 571 88.82 -5.61 9.80
N ALA A 572 89.83 -6.31 10.32
CA ALA A 572 91.00 -6.69 9.53
C ALA A 572 90.57 -7.70 8.43
N PRO A 573 91.19 -7.68 7.23
CA PRO A 573 90.69 -8.45 6.10
C PRO A 573 90.85 -9.97 6.30
N ARG A 574 89.77 -10.71 6.10
CA ARG A 574 89.83 -12.15 5.87
C ARG A 574 90.29 -12.40 4.41
N PRO A 575 91.24 -13.31 4.15
CA PRO A 575 91.68 -13.60 2.79
C PRO A 575 90.56 -14.30 1.99
N ALA A 576 90.52 -14.04 0.69
CA ALA A 576 89.46 -14.51 -0.20
C ALA A 576 89.58 -16.01 -0.53
N PRO A 577 88.46 -16.76 -0.52
CA PRO A 577 88.29 -17.91 -1.42
C PRO A 577 88.24 -17.42 -2.87
N ARG A 578 88.60 -18.26 -3.83
CA ARG A 578 88.44 -17.96 -5.26
C ARG A 578 86.98 -18.16 -5.72
N HIS A 579 86.63 -17.52 -6.83
CA HIS A 579 85.56 -18.03 -7.71
C HIS A 579 85.86 -19.50 -8.07
N ASP A 580 84.82 -20.31 -8.16
CA ASP A 580 84.33 -20.75 -9.47
C ASP A 580 82.80 -20.77 -9.41
N ASP A 581 82.15 -20.56 -10.56
CA ASP A 581 80.70 -20.37 -10.63
C ASP A 581 79.95 -21.71 -10.70
N HIS A 582 78.69 -21.73 -10.26
CA HIS A 582 77.56 -22.05 -11.15
C HIS A 582 76.19 -21.99 -10.44
N TRP A 583 75.37 -21.03 -10.86
CA TRP A 583 73.90 -21.12 -10.82
C TRP A 583 73.45 -22.14 -11.89
N PRO A 584 72.31 -22.82 -11.74
CA PRO A 584 71.09 -22.22 -12.28
C PRO A 584 69.81 -22.39 -11.43
N VAL A 585 68.89 -21.45 -11.62
CA VAL A 585 67.48 -21.52 -11.18
C VAL A 585 66.64 -22.28 -12.20
N ARG A 586 65.65 -23.05 -11.72
CA ARG A 586 64.33 -23.44 -12.30
C ARG A 586 63.79 -24.68 -11.56
N GLU A 587 62.50 -24.92 -11.34
CA GLU A 587 61.26 -24.12 -11.55
C GLU A 587 60.17 -24.71 -10.62
N GLU A 588 59.14 -23.94 -10.23
CA GLU A 588 57.91 -24.48 -9.62
C GLU A 588 56.86 -24.88 -10.71
N PRO A 589 55.62 -25.29 -10.39
CA PRO A 589 55.27 -26.65 -9.93
C PRO A 589 54.06 -27.25 -10.70
N ALA A 590 53.74 -28.55 -10.54
CA ALA A 590 52.35 -29.08 -10.64
C ALA A 590 52.20 -30.59 -10.37
N ARG A 591 51.20 -30.95 -9.53
CA ARG A 591 50.29 -32.14 -9.59
C ARG A 591 50.94 -33.56 -9.59
N SER A 592 50.37 -34.62 -8.99
CA SER A 592 48.95 -35.01 -8.93
C SER A 592 48.66 -36.12 -7.88
N LEU A 593 47.37 -36.29 -7.53
CA LEU A 593 46.58 -37.50 -7.13
C LEU A 593 47.30 -38.83 -6.74
N ALA A 594 46.84 -39.68 -5.78
CA ALA A 594 45.74 -39.69 -4.78
C ALA A 594 46.06 -40.77 -3.67
N PHE A 595 45.24 -41.62 -3.01
CA PHE A 595 43.82 -42.06 -3.07
C PHE A 595 43.39 -42.85 -1.78
N VAL A 596 42.11 -42.73 -1.34
CA VAL A 596 41.14 -43.66 -0.65
C VAL A 596 41.63 -44.88 0.19
N PRO A 597 41.10 -45.12 1.42
CA PRO A 597 39.86 -45.91 1.74
C PRO A 597 38.76 -45.07 2.44
N GLU A 598 37.44 -45.32 2.43
CA GLU A 598 36.53 -46.50 2.32
C GLU A 598 35.91 -46.94 3.68
N ALA A 599 34.64 -47.40 3.69
CA ALA A 599 33.70 -47.41 4.84
C ALA A 599 33.24 -48.82 5.30
N PRO A 600 32.52 -48.92 6.46
CA PRO A 600 31.05 -49.11 6.48
C PRO A 600 30.34 -48.17 7.51
N GLN A 601 29.01 -47.92 7.53
CA GLN A 601 27.82 -48.80 7.67
C GLN A 601 27.83 -49.65 8.98
N GLU A 602 26.75 -49.78 9.76
CA GLU A 602 25.38 -49.20 9.74
C GLU A 602 24.72 -49.38 11.13
N ASP A 603 23.91 -48.43 11.62
CA ASP A 603 22.66 -48.60 12.43
C ASP A 603 22.21 -47.31 13.15
N ASP A 604 20.90 -47.22 13.40
CA ASP A 604 20.09 -46.11 13.96
C ASP A 604 19.53 -46.54 15.37
N PRO A 605 18.67 -45.80 16.12
CA PRO A 605 18.14 -44.44 15.92
C PRO A 605 18.08 -43.52 17.18
N ALA A 606 17.69 -42.26 16.93
CA ALA A 606 16.79 -41.39 17.73
C ALA A 606 17.10 -40.92 19.18
N ASP A 607 16.77 -39.63 19.36
CA ASP A 607 16.12 -38.97 20.51
C ASP A 607 16.84 -38.45 21.77
N GLU A 608 16.23 -37.36 22.26
CA GLU A 608 16.27 -36.69 23.57
C GLU A 608 17.58 -36.16 24.22
N ALA A 609 17.73 -34.84 24.08
CA ALA A 609 17.67 -33.85 25.17
C ALA A 609 18.83 -33.65 26.19
N GLN A 610 19.19 -32.36 26.32
CA GLN A 610 19.51 -31.65 27.58
C GLN A 610 20.58 -32.23 28.52
N GLY A 611 21.86 -31.87 28.32
CA GLY A 611 22.93 -32.10 29.29
C GLY A 611 23.96 -30.97 29.40
N SER A 612 23.83 -30.09 30.42
CA SER A 612 24.96 -29.48 31.18
C SER A 612 24.50 -28.41 32.20
N GLY A 613 23.49 -28.73 33.01
CA GLY A 613 23.42 -28.13 34.36
C GLY A 613 24.56 -28.66 35.26
N TRP A 614 24.65 -28.17 36.50
CA TRP A 614 25.52 -28.74 37.56
C TRP A 614 27.04 -28.54 37.43
N ALA A 615 27.49 -27.35 37.02
CA ALA A 615 28.87 -26.89 37.29
C ALA A 615 28.96 -25.57 38.10
N MET A 616 27.87 -24.81 38.24
CA MET A 616 27.92 -23.44 38.79
C MET A 616 27.48 -23.32 40.26
N SER A 617 26.83 -24.34 40.82
CA SER A 617 26.27 -24.31 42.19
C SER A 617 27.34 -24.34 43.31
N ALA A 618 28.58 -24.70 43.00
CA ALA A 618 29.66 -24.85 43.98
C ALA A 618 30.35 -23.52 44.37
N VAL A 619 30.22 -22.47 43.56
CA VAL A 619 30.95 -21.19 43.76
C VAL A 619 30.13 -20.18 44.57
N MET A 620 28.79 -20.21 44.46
CA MET A 620 27.90 -19.30 45.21
C MET A 620 27.85 -19.61 46.72
N ALA A 621 28.02 -20.89 47.10
CA ALA A 621 27.89 -21.31 48.49
C ALA A 621 29.03 -20.79 49.40
N THR A 622 30.27 -20.78 48.91
CA THR A 622 31.45 -20.33 49.66
C THR A 622 31.44 -18.82 49.90
N THR A 623 31.07 -18.03 48.89
CA THR A 623 31.05 -16.55 48.98
C THR A 623 30.06 -16.05 50.04
N VAL A 624 28.88 -16.66 50.14
CA VAL A 624 27.85 -16.29 51.12
C VAL A 624 28.30 -16.55 52.55
N VAL A 625 28.97 -17.68 52.81
CA VAL A 625 29.49 -18.02 54.15
C VAL A 625 30.58 -17.05 54.61
N VAL A 626 31.50 -16.66 53.72
CA VAL A 626 32.57 -15.70 54.06
C VAL A 626 32.00 -14.32 54.38
N VAL A 627 31.02 -13.83 53.61
CA VAL A 627 30.37 -12.54 53.87
C VAL A 627 29.60 -12.56 55.20
N LEU A 628 28.85 -13.63 55.49
CA LEU A 628 28.16 -13.78 56.77
C LEU A 628 29.12 -13.81 57.96
N PHE A 629 30.24 -14.53 57.84
CA PHE A 629 31.25 -14.59 58.91
C PHE A 629 31.84 -13.21 59.20
N LEU A 630 32.24 -12.46 58.16
CA LEU A 630 32.79 -11.11 58.30
C LEU A 630 31.79 -10.11 58.91
N VAL A 631 30.52 -10.17 58.51
CA VAL A 631 29.47 -9.30 59.08
C VAL A 631 29.19 -9.65 60.54
N VAL A 632 29.11 -10.93 60.90
CA VAL A 632 28.89 -11.34 62.30
C VAL A 632 30.08 -10.96 63.20
N SER A 633 31.33 -11.14 62.73
CA SER A 633 32.51 -10.68 63.47
C SER A 633 32.55 -9.15 63.63
N ALA A 634 32.14 -8.38 62.62
CA ALA A 634 32.12 -6.92 62.68
C ALA A 634 31.02 -6.36 63.62
N VAL A 635 29.91 -7.09 63.81
CA VAL A 635 28.84 -6.73 64.74
C VAL A 635 29.19 -7.13 66.18
N LEU A 636 29.71 -8.34 66.40
CA LEU A 636 30.14 -8.78 67.74
C LEU A 636 31.34 -7.96 68.26
N GLY A 637 32.28 -7.58 67.38
CA GLY A 637 33.41 -6.69 67.71
C GLY A 637 33.05 -5.23 68.00
N ARG A 638 31.75 -4.88 68.09
CA ARG A 638 31.24 -3.56 68.51
C ARG A 638 30.21 -3.63 69.65
N LEU A 639 30.08 -4.80 70.30
CA LEU A 639 29.16 -5.05 71.41
C LEU A 639 29.87 -5.73 72.61
N GLY A 640 31.18 -5.49 72.75
CA GLY A 640 32.03 -5.86 73.89
C GLY A 640 33.00 -4.74 74.20
#